data_AF-A0A937RRM2-F1
#
_entry.id   AF-A0A937RRM2-F1
#
_cell.length_a   1.000
_cell.length_b   1.000
_cell.length_c   1.000
_cell.angle_alpha   90.00
_cell.angle_beta   90.00
_cell.angle_gamma   90.00
#
_symmetry.space_group_name_H-M   'P 1'
#
loop_
_entity.id
_entity.type
_entity.pdbx_description
1 polymer ?
#
loop_
_entity_poly.entity_id
_entity_poly.type
_entity_poly.pdbx_seq_one_letter_code
_entity_poly.pdbx_strand_id
1 'polypeptide(L)'
;GSVKAIIGHTMAAAGVAALVKAALALHHKVLLPAVNCDEPHPAIAATRFRVLSAPVPWEARGPRRAGVNAFGFGGTNAHLLLEEAAAAGPPYAAAPVRGLPVAACTPPVPRPPVPSSGSAGTEAEERVRVTGVTVVEPELVLRLAATTPDELGRMLEVDDAALRAAAGPPEAAAVGARLGLVNPNARRLAAARHAVGGIRLGAWPAWRGRGEVWASAQPLLGGPRPGRIAFVFPGLEAEFAPQLDDVARHFGIALPAELSAADLGRHGTGVLLVSRVLDRTLRRMRIEPDALAGHSIGEWSAMFAAGMFDDDEVDASVFAADPYDGAVPEVDYASLACSSEQARQFLADYPDVVLSHDNAPQSSVVCGPPAAVADLAGRLRRKNIVVRVLPFRSGFHTPMLRPHLPALRARTDRLHLRRPAAVALWSATTASPYPADLDAVRELFVRHLVEPVLFRQTIEAMYAAGARVFVQVGPGRLGGLVDGVLEDSPHLTIAANSERRDGLGQLRRLAVALWVENGDPDFAVLDAPGPIGAEHRGPRDPGRAATPAEPAPAGRRESAVRLSLGAASIAVDPGRLAELGLLGADRLPLAGTRAGTEPLAGLPPWSLPARHPLTARASEDPLAKELLALLTETADIAGTLLASPADGTERLRPEPVAGGPGDPDGPPADGPRADGLRADGTGWTATLHVSTSTMPYLLDHALTPQPPGWPDLADRRPVVAATTIVHLMADYALMADYARRASGRIAVGVYDVRFDNWLPAEPAVDVAVSLRPEGNDRYRVTFAGYASGLVRVADAYPAERPPRWPVDADAEQPPTMTGRDLYRERWMFHGPAFQRVATFLGHGPAHVRAVLAASPTPGALLDAGGQLLGYWLRMHEADRFVAFPVRFGGIEFFGPEPRPGSLVACHAWVRHADDTSLEAYLQFVDGNEVWAVVYGWVDRRFDLPAEFDEAFRFPEGNTFAEPHPGGWVMATERWSDLAVREMVLGRYLGSAERARYDALPPGQRREWMLRRIAVKDAVRTQLWDTRHPAVFPAQIAVHDPFGADGPDGAGRRAGSDDARPVTVSGVHGYPLAPFEIHVASVPDLAVALALPAAGPASAARAERGGRAPVGLAIEPIPADPAGGPATREPPADSDAAGPRPHRYRNAAAAAVARAAGVDASRPQVIDISRAGADADAVAVVMALDDGPPSAPSRFTVSCAEVETRPPGQPARRYAVARTTGVPRTHDDSHLEFRGVGA
;
A
#
# COMPACT_ATOMS: atom_id res chain seq x y z
N GLY A 1 -49.73 -7.75 2.36
CA GLY A 1 -49.32 -6.82 1.28
C GLY A 1 -47.83 -6.97 0.98
N SER A 2 -47.34 -6.41 -0.13
CA SER A 2 -45.92 -6.51 -0.54
C SER A 2 -45.09 -5.33 -0.04
N VAL A 3 -43.82 -5.52 0.29
CA VAL A 3 -42.87 -4.41 0.56
C VAL A 3 -42.49 -3.69 -0.74
N LYS A 4 -42.53 -4.41 -1.88
CA LYS A 4 -42.12 -3.89 -3.20
C LYS A 4 -43.01 -2.75 -3.69
N ALA A 5 -44.27 -2.71 -3.24
CA ALA A 5 -45.19 -1.63 -3.54
C ALA A 5 -44.85 -0.33 -2.77
N ILE A 6 -44.04 -0.42 -1.71
CA ILE A 6 -43.66 0.72 -0.86
C ILE A 6 -42.29 1.27 -1.28
N ILE A 7 -41.34 0.41 -1.63
CA ILE A 7 -39.93 0.80 -1.86
C ILE A 7 -39.39 0.37 -3.24
N GLY A 8 -40.26 -0.09 -4.13
CA GLY A 8 -39.84 -0.69 -5.41
C GLY A 8 -39.34 -2.13 -5.27
N HIS A 9 -39.15 -2.81 -6.41
CA HIS A 9 -38.64 -4.17 -6.42
C HIS A 9 -37.11 -4.19 -6.33
N THR A 10 -36.59 -4.42 -5.12
CA THR A 10 -35.14 -4.47 -4.83
C THR A 10 -34.43 -5.76 -5.30
N MET A 11 -34.92 -6.39 -6.37
CA MET A 11 -34.33 -7.58 -7.00
C MET A 11 -33.91 -8.67 -5.99
N ALA A 12 -32.62 -9.05 -5.94
CA ALA A 12 -32.11 -10.09 -5.04
C ALA A 12 -32.37 -9.79 -3.55
N ALA A 13 -32.37 -8.51 -3.17
CA ALA A 13 -32.64 -8.08 -1.79
C ALA A 13 -34.13 -8.09 -1.43
N ALA A 14 -35.04 -8.35 -2.38
CA ALA A 14 -36.47 -8.22 -2.14
C ALA A 14 -37.05 -9.26 -1.20
N GLY A 15 -36.34 -10.38 -0.98
CA GLY A 15 -36.68 -11.36 0.06
C GLY A 15 -36.37 -10.83 1.46
N VAL A 16 -35.16 -10.31 1.66
CA VAL A 16 -34.72 -9.73 2.95
C VAL A 16 -35.50 -8.47 3.29
N ALA A 17 -35.80 -7.61 2.30
CA ALA A 17 -36.66 -6.45 2.54
C ALA A 17 -38.08 -6.85 2.99
N ALA A 18 -38.62 -7.94 2.44
CA ALA A 18 -39.92 -8.46 2.85
C ALA A 18 -39.87 -9.11 4.24
N LEU A 19 -38.75 -9.74 4.58
CA LEU A 19 -38.45 -10.26 5.92
C LEU A 19 -38.42 -9.14 6.96
N VAL A 20 -37.71 -8.05 6.69
CA VAL A 20 -37.66 -6.88 7.57
C VAL A 20 -39.06 -6.29 7.79
N LYS A 21 -39.85 -6.11 6.71
CA LYS A 21 -41.25 -5.64 6.83
C LYS A 21 -42.08 -6.56 7.74
N ALA A 22 -41.95 -7.87 7.57
CA ALA A 22 -42.70 -8.85 8.37
C ALA A 22 -42.26 -8.87 9.84
N ALA A 23 -40.96 -8.81 10.11
CA ALA A 23 -40.40 -8.77 11.46
C ALA A 23 -40.85 -7.50 12.21
N LEU A 24 -40.82 -6.34 11.54
CA LEU A 24 -41.31 -5.09 12.13
C LEU A 24 -42.82 -5.11 12.36
N ALA A 25 -43.60 -5.70 11.45
CA ALA A 25 -45.04 -5.85 11.61
C ALA A 25 -45.41 -6.76 12.81
N LEU A 26 -44.65 -7.83 13.03
CA LEU A 26 -44.79 -8.69 14.21
C LEU A 26 -44.39 -7.97 15.49
N HIS A 27 -43.25 -7.27 15.46
CA HIS A 27 -42.73 -6.54 16.61
C HIS A 27 -43.69 -5.42 17.06
N HIS A 28 -44.14 -4.59 16.13
CA HIS A 28 -45.06 -3.49 16.41
C HIS A 28 -46.53 -3.92 16.49
N LYS A 29 -46.84 -5.17 16.16
CA LYS A 29 -48.19 -5.75 16.19
C LYS A 29 -49.18 -4.97 15.30
N VAL A 30 -48.73 -4.54 14.11
CA VAL A 30 -49.52 -3.76 13.13
C VAL A 30 -49.33 -4.34 11.73
N LEU A 31 -50.43 -4.53 11.00
CA LEU A 31 -50.42 -4.91 9.59
C LEU A 31 -50.32 -3.66 8.71
N LEU A 32 -49.26 -3.58 7.90
CA LEU A 32 -48.95 -2.43 7.04
C LEU A 32 -49.71 -2.48 5.70
N PRO A 33 -50.09 -1.31 5.13
CA PRO A 33 -50.84 -1.25 3.87
C PRO A 33 -50.00 -1.68 2.65
N ALA A 34 -50.68 -1.84 1.52
CA ALA A 34 -50.09 -1.86 0.19
C ALA A 34 -50.30 -0.48 -0.45
N VAL A 35 -49.22 0.25 -0.65
CA VAL A 35 -49.23 1.61 -1.24
C VAL A 35 -49.33 1.50 -2.76
N ASN A 36 -49.95 2.49 -3.43
CA ASN A 36 -50.18 2.51 -4.89
C ASN A 36 -51.03 1.34 -5.42
N CYS A 37 -52.06 0.93 -4.68
CA CYS A 37 -53.02 -0.09 -5.10
C CYS A 37 -54.44 0.44 -4.91
N ASP A 38 -54.89 1.25 -5.87
CA ASP A 38 -56.20 1.91 -5.83
C ASP A 38 -57.34 0.92 -6.14
N GLU A 39 -57.16 0.05 -7.14
CA GLU A 39 -58.12 -1.01 -7.50
C GLU A 39 -57.43 -2.39 -7.50
N PRO A 40 -57.62 -3.22 -6.44
CA PRO A 40 -57.09 -4.56 -6.40
C PRO A 40 -57.70 -5.44 -7.51
N HIS A 41 -56.87 -6.31 -8.11
CA HIS A 41 -57.34 -7.20 -9.18
C HIS A 41 -58.54 -8.06 -8.73
N PRO A 42 -59.63 -8.18 -9.52
CA PRO A 42 -60.88 -8.84 -9.11
C PRO A 42 -60.69 -10.29 -8.63
N ALA A 43 -59.72 -11.00 -9.18
CA ALA A 43 -59.39 -12.37 -8.75
C ALA A 43 -58.96 -12.47 -7.27
N ILE A 44 -58.43 -11.39 -6.66
CA ILE A 44 -58.07 -11.39 -5.23
C ILE A 44 -59.34 -11.38 -4.36
N ALA A 45 -60.41 -10.73 -4.81
CA ALA A 45 -61.70 -10.69 -4.11
C ALA A 45 -62.37 -12.09 -4.03
N ALA A 46 -62.00 -13.01 -4.93
CA ALA A 46 -62.42 -14.41 -4.88
C ALA A 46 -61.57 -15.28 -3.92
N THR A 47 -60.59 -14.70 -3.22
CA THR A 47 -59.72 -15.41 -2.26
C THR A 47 -59.93 -14.94 -0.83
N ARG A 48 -59.35 -15.68 0.12
CA ARG A 48 -59.30 -15.25 1.54
C ARG A 48 -58.34 -14.07 1.79
N PHE A 49 -57.59 -13.63 0.78
CA PHE A 49 -56.58 -12.59 0.95
C PHE A 49 -57.21 -11.21 0.81
N ARG A 50 -56.86 -10.33 1.76
CA ARG A 50 -57.30 -8.93 1.76
C ARG A 50 -56.11 -8.02 1.51
N VAL A 51 -56.26 -7.08 0.58
CA VAL A 51 -55.32 -5.96 0.41
C VAL A 51 -55.71 -4.87 1.41
N LEU A 52 -54.73 -4.37 2.15
CA LEU A 52 -54.93 -3.33 3.16
C LEU A 52 -54.57 -1.98 2.54
N SER A 53 -55.52 -1.06 2.49
CA SER A 53 -55.29 0.32 2.03
C SER A 53 -54.76 1.23 3.15
N ALA A 54 -54.94 0.83 4.41
CA ALA A 54 -54.47 1.56 5.59
C ALA A 54 -53.82 0.59 6.62
N PRO A 55 -52.92 1.08 7.49
CA PRO A 55 -52.37 0.27 8.57
C PRO A 55 -53.48 -0.11 9.57
N VAL A 56 -53.50 -1.36 10.01
CA VAL A 56 -54.48 -1.86 11.00
C VAL A 56 -53.80 -2.61 12.14
N PRO A 57 -54.28 -2.49 13.39
CA PRO A 57 -53.77 -3.29 14.51
C PRO A 57 -53.85 -4.80 14.22
N TRP A 58 -52.80 -5.54 14.55
CA TRP A 58 -52.75 -6.98 14.33
C TRP A 58 -53.29 -7.72 15.57
N GLU A 59 -54.60 -7.89 15.61
CA GLU A 59 -55.27 -8.66 16.67
C GLU A 59 -55.13 -10.17 16.44
N ALA A 60 -54.62 -10.89 17.44
CA ALA A 60 -54.43 -12.35 17.38
C ALA A 60 -54.75 -13.00 18.73
N ARG A 61 -55.44 -14.15 18.70
CA ARG A 61 -55.78 -14.96 19.90
C ARG A 61 -54.67 -15.94 20.31
N GLY A 62 -53.50 -15.84 19.70
CA GLY A 62 -52.29 -16.65 19.90
C GLY A 62 -51.08 -15.93 19.30
N PRO A 63 -49.88 -16.55 19.28
CA PRO A 63 -48.68 -15.86 18.80
C PRO A 63 -48.86 -15.45 17.34
N ARG A 64 -48.60 -14.16 17.05
CA ARG A 64 -48.70 -13.60 15.71
C ARG A 64 -47.70 -14.26 14.79
N ARG A 65 -48.16 -14.61 13.58
CA ARG A 65 -47.34 -15.26 12.56
C ARG A 65 -47.42 -14.54 11.23
N ALA A 66 -46.27 -14.40 10.56
CA ALA A 66 -46.15 -13.80 9.25
C ALA A 66 -45.47 -14.75 8.26
N GLY A 67 -46.00 -14.86 7.05
CA GLY A 67 -45.35 -15.57 5.94
C GLY A 67 -44.68 -14.59 4.98
N VAL A 68 -43.44 -14.90 4.59
CA VAL A 68 -42.64 -14.12 3.64
C VAL A 68 -42.39 -14.97 2.41
N ASN A 69 -42.73 -14.44 1.22
CA ASN A 69 -42.52 -15.08 -0.07
C ASN A 69 -41.51 -14.30 -0.91
N ALA A 70 -40.56 -15.00 -1.52
CA ALA A 70 -39.62 -14.47 -2.49
C ALA A 70 -39.49 -15.44 -3.68
N PHE A 71 -39.87 -14.98 -4.87
CA PHE A 71 -39.86 -15.78 -6.10
C PHE A 71 -38.90 -15.15 -7.09
N GLY A 72 -37.81 -15.85 -7.39
CA GLY A 72 -36.81 -15.43 -8.37
C GLY A 72 -37.28 -15.70 -9.80
N PHE A 73 -36.85 -14.88 -10.75
CA PHE A 73 -37.26 -14.98 -12.16
C PHE A 73 -36.92 -16.34 -12.80
N GLY A 74 -35.90 -17.05 -12.30
CA GLY A 74 -35.53 -18.41 -12.72
C GLY A 74 -36.36 -19.54 -12.11
N GLY A 75 -37.45 -19.24 -11.39
CA GLY A 75 -38.33 -20.25 -10.77
C GLY A 75 -37.89 -20.73 -9.39
N THR A 76 -36.80 -20.19 -8.84
CA THR A 76 -36.36 -20.48 -7.46
C THR A 76 -37.22 -19.69 -6.46
N ASN A 77 -37.99 -20.42 -5.67
CA ASN A 77 -38.96 -19.86 -4.73
C ASN A 77 -38.54 -20.16 -3.29
N ALA A 78 -38.53 -19.13 -2.44
CA ALA A 78 -38.27 -19.23 -1.02
C ALA A 78 -39.49 -18.74 -0.21
N HIS A 79 -39.86 -19.51 0.81
CA HIS A 79 -40.91 -19.16 1.77
C HIS A 79 -40.39 -19.26 3.20
N LEU A 80 -40.66 -18.25 4.02
CA LEU A 80 -40.28 -18.21 5.43
C LEU A 80 -41.51 -17.90 6.30
N LEU A 81 -41.59 -18.56 7.45
CA LEU A 81 -42.59 -18.30 8.48
C LEU A 81 -41.90 -17.69 9.69
N LEU A 82 -42.45 -16.58 10.19
CA LEU A 82 -41.99 -15.86 11.37
C LEU A 82 -43.07 -15.88 12.45
N GLU A 83 -42.66 -15.93 13.71
CA GLU A 83 -43.52 -15.88 14.90
C GLU A 83 -42.97 -14.89 15.93
N GLU A 84 -43.82 -14.24 16.72
CA GLU A 84 -43.39 -13.29 17.77
C GLU A 84 -42.78 -14.01 19.00
N ALA A 85 -41.76 -13.41 19.65
CA ALA A 85 -41.03 -13.99 20.78
C ALA A 85 -41.71 -13.78 22.16
N ALA A 86 -41.53 -14.71 23.11
CA ALA A 86 -42.08 -14.63 24.48
C ALA A 86 -41.22 -13.75 25.43
N ALA A 87 -41.84 -12.96 26.31
CA ALA A 87 -41.15 -11.97 27.15
C ALA A 87 -40.49 -12.56 28.44
N ALA A 88 -39.31 -12.07 28.82
CA ALA A 88 -38.57 -12.43 30.06
C ALA A 88 -38.68 -11.33 31.16
N GLY A 89 -38.63 -11.74 32.45
CA GLY A 89 -38.95 -10.92 33.65
C GLY A 89 -37.86 -9.97 34.20
N PRO A 90 -38.11 -9.23 35.31
CA PRO A 90 -37.40 -7.99 35.68
C PRO A 90 -36.10 -8.17 36.52
N PRO A 91 -35.10 -7.25 36.42
CA PRO A 91 -33.84 -7.31 37.17
C PRO A 91 -33.85 -6.61 38.55
N TYR A 92 -32.93 -7.06 39.40
CA TYR A 92 -32.73 -6.81 40.84
C TYR A 92 -32.23 -5.38 41.18
N ALA A 93 -32.58 -4.89 42.39
CA ALA A 93 -32.26 -3.55 42.92
C ALA A 93 -30.84 -3.44 43.50
N ALA A 94 -30.12 -2.36 43.19
CA ALA A 94 -28.83 -2.00 43.81
C ALA A 94 -29.01 -1.00 44.97
N ALA A 95 -28.27 -1.20 46.06
CA ALA A 95 -28.26 -0.39 47.28
C ALA A 95 -27.45 0.92 47.15
N PRO A 96 -27.71 1.96 47.97
CA PRO A 96 -27.12 3.29 47.82
C PRO A 96 -25.79 3.45 48.58
N VAL A 97 -24.78 4.07 47.95
CA VAL A 97 -23.57 4.58 48.61
C VAL A 97 -23.74 6.10 48.83
N ARG A 98 -23.63 6.53 50.09
CA ARG A 98 -23.64 7.93 50.54
C ARG A 98 -22.24 8.56 50.34
N GLY A 99 -22.18 9.79 49.83
CA GLY A 99 -20.93 10.47 49.43
C GLY A 99 -20.43 11.59 50.35
N LEU A 100 -19.62 12.50 49.77
CA LEU A 100 -19.38 13.93 50.10
C LEU A 100 -18.13 14.44 49.30
N PRO A 101 -17.97 15.74 48.97
CA PRO A 101 -18.90 16.70 48.37
C PRO A 101 -18.35 17.36 47.10
N VAL A 102 -19.25 17.61 46.13
CA VAL A 102 -19.06 18.52 45.00
C VAL A 102 -19.49 19.91 45.44
N ALA A 103 -18.65 20.93 45.23
CA ALA A 103 -19.09 22.32 45.28
C ALA A 103 -19.81 22.69 43.97
N ALA A 104 -21.03 23.20 44.12
CA ALA A 104 -22.08 23.32 43.12
C ALA A 104 -21.99 24.60 42.26
N CYS A 105 -22.61 24.56 41.08
CA CYS A 105 -23.46 25.63 40.55
C CYS A 105 -24.43 25.09 39.48
N THR A 106 -25.67 25.61 39.50
CA THR A 106 -26.95 25.06 38.98
C THR A 106 -27.27 25.52 37.53
N PRO A 107 -28.12 24.80 36.75
CA PRO A 107 -28.42 25.10 35.32
C PRO A 107 -29.74 25.91 35.11
N PRO A 108 -30.04 26.44 33.89
CA PRO A 108 -31.40 26.89 33.52
C PRO A 108 -32.13 25.99 32.49
N VAL A 109 -33.46 25.96 32.61
CA VAL A 109 -34.49 25.20 31.84
C VAL A 109 -35.15 26.10 30.76
N PRO A 110 -35.63 25.56 29.61
CA PRO A 110 -36.13 26.34 28.46
C PRO A 110 -37.61 26.75 28.53
N ARG A 111 -38.03 27.82 27.82
CA ARG A 111 -39.45 28.06 27.46
C ARG A 111 -39.67 28.75 26.09
N PRO A 112 -40.88 28.61 25.48
CA PRO A 112 -41.17 28.58 24.03
C PRO A 112 -41.60 29.96 23.43
N PRO A 113 -41.87 30.08 22.10
CA PRO A 113 -41.68 31.30 21.31
C PRO A 113 -42.95 32.16 21.13
N VAL A 114 -42.80 33.48 21.00
CA VAL A 114 -43.84 34.44 20.54
C VAL A 114 -43.17 35.63 19.78
N PRO A 115 -43.80 36.21 18.73
CA PRO A 115 -43.08 36.65 17.51
C PRO A 115 -42.95 38.16 17.25
N SER A 116 -42.06 38.45 16.29
CA SER A 116 -41.97 39.57 15.32
C SER A 116 -41.86 41.02 15.78
N SER A 117 -40.82 41.72 15.33
CA SER A 117 -40.93 42.79 14.32
C SER A 117 -39.62 43.59 14.17
N GLY A 118 -39.22 43.92 12.92
CA GLY A 118 -38.67 45.25 12.62
C GLY A 118 -37.16 45.41 12.41
N SER A 119 -36.74 45.17 11.16
CA SER A 119 -35.86 46.00 10.32
C SER A 119 -34.46 46.48 10.77
N ALA A 120 -33.52 46.23 9.85
CA ALA A 120 -32.44 47.11 9.37
C ALA A 120 -30.99 46.63 9.63
N GLY A 121 -30.48 45.86 8.66
CA GLY A 121 -29.22 46.17 7.97
C GLY A 121 -27.91 45.82 8.66
N THR A 122 -27.39 44.61 8.41
CA THR A 122 -26.02 44.28 7.94
C THR A 122 -25.81 42.77 8.08
N GLU A 123 -25.81 42.05 6.97
CA GLU A 123 -25.74 40.58 6.92
C GLU A 123 -24.32 40.07 7.17
N ALA A 124 -24.07 39.65 8.42
CA ALA A 124 -23.07 38.66 8.77
C ALA A 124 -23.79 37.31 8.93
N GLU A 125 -23.81 36.47 7.89
CA GLU A 125 -24.43 35.14 7.96
C GLU A 125 -23.49 34.12 8.63
N GLU A 126 -23.83 33.89 9.88
CA GLU A 126 -23.40 32.85 10.81
C GLU A 126 -23.68 31.44 10.22
N ARG A 127 -22.65 30.75 9.73
CA ARG A 127 -22.75 29.36 9.25
C ARG A 127 -23.11 28.42 10.40
N VAL A 128 -24.36 27.94 10.41
CA VAL A 128 -24.75 26.71 11.12
C VAL A 128 -24.13 25.51 10.40
N ARG A 129 -23.12 24.90 11.03
CA ARG A 129 -22.50 23.64 10.57
C ARG A 129 -23.51 22.49 10.72
N VAL A 130 -23.95 21.90 9.61
CA VAL A 130 -24.47 20.52 9.64
C VAL A 130 -23.27 19.60 9.50
N THR A 131 -22.77 19.10 10.64
CA THR A 131 -21.72 18.08 10.71
C THR A 131 -22.27 16.74 10.25
N GLY A 132 -21.68 16.17 9.20
CA GLY A 132 -21.91 14.78 8.81
C GLY A 132 -21.59 13.85 9.99
N VAL A 133 -22.50 12.93 10.28
CA VAL A 133 -22.31 11.93 11.34
C VAL A 133 -21.65 10.71 10.71
N THR A 134 -20.34 10.57 10.92
CA THR A 134 -19.60 9.34 10.63
C THR A 134 -19.85 8.35 11.77
N VAL A 135 -20.41 7.18 11.47
CA VAL A 135 -20.56 6.08 12.43
C VAL A 135 -19.38 5.12 12.23
N VAL A 136 -18.46 5.12 13.19
CA VAL A 136 -17.35 4.17 13.27
C VAL A 136 -17.76 3.09 14.28
N GLU A 137 -17.93 1.85 13.84
CA GLU A 137 -18.08 0.73 14.78
C GLU A 137 -16.72 0.48 15.48
N PRO A 138 -16.67 0.39 16.83
CA PRO A 138 -15.42 0.16 17.53
C PRO A 138 -14.85 -1.23 17.17
N GLU A 139 -13.53 -1.31 16.96
CA GLU A 139 -12.83 -2.59 16.72
C GLU A 139 -13.15 -3.58 17.86
N LEU A 140 -13.70 -4.75 17.51
CA LEU A 140 -13.98 -5.80 18.48
C LEU A 140 -12.69 -6.33 19.11
N VAL A 141 -12.66 -6.49 20.43
CA VAL A 141 -11.50 -7.02 21.14
C VAL A 141 -11.88 -8.34 21.82
N LEU A 142 -11.15 -9.40 21.49
CA LEU A 142 -11.22 -10.69 22.18
C LEU A 142 -10.17 -10.73 23.29
N ARG A 143 -10.60 -10.98 24.53
CA ARG A 143 -9.75 -11.12 25.71
C ARG A 143 -10.08 -12.43 26.41
N LEU A 144 -9.12 -13.35 26.47
CA LEU A 144 -9.23 -14.63 27.16
C LEU A 144 -8.19 -14.72 28.27
N ALA A 145 -8.58 -15.20 29.45
CA ALA A 145 -7.70 -15.42 30.58
C ALA A 145 -7.93 -16.81 31.16
N ALA A 146 -6.86 -17.46 31.57
CA ALA A 146 -6.88 -18.79 32.18
C ALA A 146 -5.77 -18.94 33.21
N THR A 147 -5.84 -19.96 34.07
CA THR A 147 -4.78 -20.20 35.07
C THR A 147 -3.55 -20.81 34.40
N THR A 148 -3.77 -21.61 33.35
CA THR A 148 -2.71 -22.29 32.61
C THR A 148 -2.80 -22.05 31.09
N PRO A 149 -1.67 -22.13 30.35
CA PRO A 149 -1.70 -22.08 28.88
C PRO A 149 -2.54 -23.19 28.24
N ASP A 150 -2.66 -24.36 28.89
CA ASP A 150 -3.47 -25.48 28.41
C ASP A 150 -4.97 -25.20 28.45
N GLU A 151 -5.43 -24.53 29.50
CA GLU A 151 -6.80 -24.02 29.58
C GLU A 151 -7.07 -22.98 28.48
N LEU A 152 -6.13 -22.05 28.26
CA LEU A 152 -6.24 -21.06 27.19
C LEU A 152 -6.30 -21.71 25.80
N GLY A 153 -5.56 -22.80 25.60
CA GLY A 153 -5.62 -23.63 24.40
C GLY A 153 -7.01 -24.25 24.19
N ARG A 154 -7.59 -24.85 25.22
CA ARG A 154 -8.95 -25.42 25.18
C ARG A 154 -10.02 -24.36 24.88
N MET A 155 -9.88 -23.15 25.42
CA MET A 155 -10.78 -22.05 25.11
C MET A 155 -10.74 -21.62 23.64
N LEU A 156 -9.68 -21.93 22.89
CA LEU A 156 -9.55 -21.63 21.46
C LEU A 156 -10.01 -22.76 20.54
N GLU A 157 -10.38 -23.92 21.09
CA GLU A 157 -10.86 -25.10 20.34
C GLU A 157 -12.34 -24.98 19.94
N VAL A 158 -13.07 -24.00 20.47
CA VAL A 158 -14.44 -23.67 20.02
C VAL A 158 -14.44 -23.04 18.63
N ASP A 159 -15.60 -23.08 17.97
CA ASP A 159 -15.75 -22.54 16.62
C ASP A 159 -15.50 -21.02 16.56
N ASP A 160 -15.04 -20.58 15.40
CA ASP A 160 -14.67 -19.19 15.14
C ASP A 160 -15.84 -18.19 15.32
N ALA A 161 -17.09 -18.61 15.12
CA ALA A 161 -18.25 -17.74 15.31
C ALA A 161 -18.54 -17.53 16.80
N ALA A 162 -18.43 -18.58 17.62
CA ALA A 162 -18.53 -18.51 19.06
C ALA A 162 -17.43 -17.63 19.68
N LEU A 163 -16.18 -17.73 19.21
CA LEU A 163 -15.08 -16.87 19.67
C LEU A 163 -15.31 -15.39 19.36
N ARG A 164 -15.89 -15.08 18.19
CA ARG A 164 -16.26 -13.71 17.82
C ARG A 164 -17.44 -13.19 18.66
N ALA A 165 -18.42 -14.04 18.95
CA ALA A 165 -19.54 -13.69 19.81
C ALA A 165 -19.11 -13.49 21.27
N ALA A 166 -18.03 -14.15 21.70
CA ALA A 166 -17.41 -14.00 23.01
C ALA A 166 -16.48 -12.77 23.13
N ALA A 167 -16.32 -11.95 22.07
CA ALA A 167 -15.58 -10.70 22.13
C ALA A 167 -16.33 -9.71 23.05
N GLY A 168 -15.82 -9.56 24.27
CA GLY A 168 -16.46 -8.77 25.35
C GLY A 168 -15.59 -8.71 26.61
N PRO A 169 -16.09 -8.13 27.72
CA PRO A 169 -15.37 -8.16 28.99
C PRO A 169 -15.18 -9.61 29.47
N PRO A 170 -13.97 -10.02 29.87
CA PRO A 170 -13.73 -11.38 30.35
C PRO A 170 -14.45 -11.62 31.69
N GLU A 171 -14.93 -12.84 31.92
CA GLU A 171 -15.31 -13.29 33.27
C GLU A 171 -14.05 -13.31 34.17
N ALA A 172 -14.24 -13.04 35.47
CA ALA A 172 -13.23 -12.67 36.47
C ALA A 172 -11.79 -13.16 36.21
N ALA A 173 -10.84 -12.21 36.29
CA ALA A 173 -9.44 -12.37 35.92
C ALA A 173 -8.74 -13.55 36.62
N ALA A 174 -8.56 -14.66 35.90
CA ALA A 174 -7.58 -15.67 36.28
C ALA A 174 -6.18 -15.05 36.24
N VAL A 175 -5.41 -15.21 37.32
CA VAL A 175 -4.01 -14.81 37.40
C VAL A 175 -3.19 -15.96 36.81
N GLY A 176 -2.82 -15.84 35.53
CA GLY A 176 -2.17 -16.91 34.78
C GLY A 176 -1.90 -16.51 33.32
N ALA A 177 -2.23 -17.38 32.38
CA ALA A 177 -2.04 -17.15 30.95
C ALA A 177 -3.15 -16.25 30.38
N ARG A 178 -2.78 -15.21 29.63
CA ARG A 178 -3.71 -14.29 28.96
C ARG A 178 -3.48 -14.27 27.46
N LEU A 179 -4.57 -14.10 26.71
CA LEU A 179 -4.59 -13.84 25.27
C LEU A 179 -5.45 -12.62 24.99
N GLY A 180 -4.89 -11.66 24.26
CA GLY A 180 -5.57 -10.50 23.73
C GLY A 180 -5.46 -10.46 22.21
N LEU A 181 -6.57 -10.20 21.55
CA LEU A 181 -6.66 -10.11 20.10
C LEU A 181 -7.59 -8.97 19.70
N VAL A 182 -7.11 -8.08 18.82
CA VAL A 182 -7.95 -7.03 18.23
C VAL A 182 -8.54 -7.54 16.91
N ASN A 183 -9.79 -7.19 16.62
CA ASN A 183 -10.59 -7.55 15.45
C ASN A 183 -10.48 -9.05 15.06
N PRO A 184 -11.10 -9.97 15.83
CA PRO A 184 -10.95 -11.41 15.65
C PRO A 184 -11.51 -11.92 14.32
N ASN A 185 -10.63 -12.13 13.33
CA ASN A 185 -10.92 -12.81 12.07
C ASN A 185 -10.23 -14.19 11.99
N ALA A 186 -10.57 -15.00 10.98
CA ALA A 186 -10.05 -16.36 10.85
C ALA A 186 -8.51 -16.43 10.88
N ARG A 187 -7.83 -15.52 10.18
CA ARG A 187 -6.36 -15.43 10.16
C ARG A 187 -5.78 -15.13 11.54
N ARG A 188 -6.38 -14.19 12.25
CA ARG A 188 -5.94 -13.73 13.57
C ARG A 188 -6.22 -14.76 14.67
N LEU A 189 -7.34 -15.48 14.57
CA LEU A 189 -7.65 -16.61 15.44
C LEU A 189 -6.69 -17.79 15.21
N ALA A 190 -6.31 -18.06 13.96
CA ALA A 190 -5.27 -19.05 13.65
C ALA A 190 -3.91 -18.65 14.26
N ALA A 191 -3.52 -17.37 14.16
CA ALA A 191 -2.30 -16.85 14.79
C ALA A 191 -2.36 -16.95 16.32
N ALA A 192 -3.52 -16.69 16.94
CA ALA A 192 -3.73 -16.87 18.37
C ALA A 192 -3.57 -18.34 18.81
N ARG A 193 -4.15 -19.28 18.05
CA ARG A 193 -3.97 -20.73 18.29
C ARG A 193 -2.51 -21.15 18.19
N HIS A 194 -1.79 -20.66 17.17
CA HIS A 194 -0.35 -20.92 17.02
C HIS A 194 0.47 -20.33 18.19
N ALA A 195 0.20 -19.08 18.56
CA ALA A 195 0.88 -18.39 19.66
C ALA A 195 0.71 -19.13 20.99
N VAL A 196 -0.53 -19.49 21.34
CA VAL A 196 -0.84 -20.25 22.56
C VAL A 196 -0.27 -21.67 22.47
N GLY A 197 -0.32 -22.32 21.29
CA GLY A 197 0.28 -23.63 21.06
C GLY A 197 1.77 -23.69 21.39
N GLY A 198 2.57 -22.73 20.91
CA GLY A 198 4.00 -22.71 21.25
C GLY A 198 4.29 -22.32 22.70
N ILE A 199 3.44 -21.50 23.34
CA ILE A 199 3.53 -21.22 24.78
C ILE A 199 3.26 -22.51 25.59
N ARG A 200 2.24 -23.29 25.21
CA ARG A 200 1.93 -24.58 25.84
C ARG A 200 3.08 -25.58 25.72
N LEU A 201 3.74 -25.61 24.56
CA LEU A 201 4.88 -26.48 24.29
C LEU A 201 6.21 -25.96 24.86
N GLY A 202 6.24 -24.79 25.50
CA GLY A 202 7.45 -24.19 26.04
C GLY A 202 8.43 -23.66 24.98
N ALA A 203 8.00 -23.53 23.73
CA ALA A 203 8.82 -23.02 22.63
C ALA A 203 9.13 -21.52 22.75
N TRP A 204 8.23 -20.77 23.41
CA TRP A 204 8.44 -19.36 23.76
C TRP A 204 7.64 -18.97 25.01
N PRO A 205 8.14 -18.02 25.84
CA PRO A 205 7.46 -17.61 27.07
C PRO A 205 6.25 -16.68 26.82
N ALA A 206 6.24 -15.96 25.68
CA ALA A 206 5.19 -15.02 25.30
C ALA A 206 5.20 -14.78 23.78
N TRP A 207 4.11 -14.20 23.29
CA TRP A 207 3.91 -13.74 21.92
C TRP A 207 3.42 -12.29 21.97
N ARG A 208 4.27 -11.32 21.62
CA ARG A 208 3.99 -9.89 21.84
C ARG A 208 3.75 -9.16 20.51
N GLY A 209 2.49 -9.02 20.11
CA GLY A 209 2.03 -8.11 19.06
C GLY A 209 2.15 -8.58 17.60
N ARG A 210 2.80 -9.73 17.33
CA ARG A 210 2.91 -10.27 15.96
C ARG A 210 1.51 -10.66 15.47
N GLY A 211 1.04 -9.98 14.41
CA GLY A 211 -0.30 -10.19 13.85
C GLY A 211 -1.44 -9.60 14.68
N GLU A 212 -1.16 -8.63 15.56
CA GLU A 212 -2.13 -8.04 16.51
C GLU A 212 -2.69 -9.04 17.53
N VAL A 213 -1.87 -10.05 17.83
CA VAL A 213 -2.08 -11.05 18.86
C VAL A 213 -1.08 -10.81 19.98
N TRP A 214 -1.55 -10.83 21.22
CA TRP A 214 -0.72 -10.84 22.42
C TRP A 214 -1.09 -12.06 23.25
N ALA A 215 -0.10 -12.88 23.61
CA ALA A 215 -0.32 -13.98 24.53
C ALA A 215 0.88 -14.09 25.49
N SER A 216 0.63 -14.31 26.77
CA SER A 216 1.70 -14.49 27.75
C SER A 216 1.29 -15.52 28.79
N ALA A 217 2.19 -16.44 29.12
CA ALA A 217 2.07 -17.33 30.28
C ALA A 217 2.80 -16.79 31.51
N GLN A 218 3.72 -15.85 31.30
CA GLN A 218 4.54 -15.22 32.34
C GLN A 218 4.46 -13.69 32.15
N PRO A 219 3.36 -13.08 32.62
CA PRO A 219 3.15 -11.65 32.44
C PRO A 219 4.24 -10.82 33.11
N LEU A 220 4.74 -9.81 32.40
CA LEU A 220 5.83 -8.94 32.86
C LEU A 220 5.46 -8.07 34.07
N LEU A 221 4.19 -7.69 34.21
CA LEU A 221 3.67 -6.88 35.32
C LEU A 221 2.98 -7.74 36.40
N GLY A 222 3.09 -9.07 36.30
CA GLY A 222 2.53 -10.02 37.26
C GLY A 222 3.59 -10.73 38.10
N GLY A 223 3.14 -11.45 39.14
CA GLY A 223 4.00 -12.29 39.98
C GLY A 223 4.59 -11.60 41.23
N PRO A 224 5.52 -12.26 41.94
CA PRO A 224 6.01 -11.81 43.26
C PRO A 224 6.85 -10.52 43.20
N ARG A 225 7.46 -10.24 42.05
CA ARG A 225 8.24 -9.03 41.76
C ARG A 225 7.77 -8.49 40.42
N PRO A 226 6.65 -7.75 40.38
CA PRO A 226 6.11 -7.24 39.13
C PRO A 226 7.10 -6.25 38.50
N GLY A 227 7.26 -6.34 37.18
CA GLY A 227 7.99 -5.35 36.41
C GLY A 227 7.30 -3.98 36.44
N ARG A 228 8.04 -2.94 36.09
CA ARG A 228 7.57 -1.56 36.06
C ARG A 228 7.26 -1.08 34.65
N ILE A 229 6.29 -0.17 34.53
CA ILE A 229 5.94 0.54 33.30
C ILE A 229 6.76 1.83 33.23
N ALA A 230 7.52 2.00 32.14
CA ALA A 230 8.24 3.23 31.84
C ALA A 230 7.54 3.95 30.68
N PHE A 231 7.25 5.24 30.85
CA PHE A 231 6.91 6.10 29.71
C PHE A 231 8.20 6.68 29.13
N VAL A 232 8.40 6.47 27.84
CA VAL A 232 9.54 7.01 27.09
C VAL A 232 9.02 8.02 26.07
N PHE A 233 9.49 9.25 26.17
CA PHE A 233 9.04 10.35 25.34
C PHE A 233 10.00 10.56 24.16
N PRO A 234 9.50 10.58 22.92
CA PRO A 234 10.33 10.72 21.73
C PRO A 234 10.85 12.15 21.54
N GLY A 235 11.96 12.26 20.81
CA GLY A 235 12.56 13.51 20.38
C GLY A 235 12.04 13.97 19.02
N LEU A 236 12.85 14.77 18.33
CA LEU A 236 12.58 15.18 16.95
C LEU A 236 12.89 14.05 15.97
N GLU A 237 11.97 13.78 15.05
CA GLU A 237 12.15 12.82 13.96
C GLU A 237 11.99 13.51 12.60
N ALA A 238 12.34 12.83 11.50
CA ALA A 238 12.18 13.41 10.16
C ALA A 238 10.72 13.37 9.68
N GLU A 239 9.92 12.44 10.21
CA GLU A 239 8.50 12.23 9.92
C GLU A 239 7.69 12.63 11.16
N PHE A 240 6.63 13.43 10.97
CA PHE A 240 5.78 13.92 12.06
C PHE A 240 4.34 14.03 11.58
N ALA A 241 3.58 12.93 11.74
CA ALA A 241 2.16 12.87 11.39
C ALA A 241 1.32 12.19 12.49
N PRO A 242 1.19 12.81 13.68
CA PRO A 242 0.45 12.24 14.81
C PRO A 242 -1.05 12.09 14.51
N GLN A 243 -1.67 11.02 15.00
CA GLN A 243 -3.10 10.73 14.81
C GLN A 243 -3.83 10.90 16.14
N LEU A 244 -4.43 12.08 16.37
CA LEU A 244 -5.04 12.44 17.66
C LEU A 244 -6.50 12.92 17.57
N ASP A 245 -7.07 13.16 16.39
CA ASP A 245 -8.38 13.80 16.25
C ASP A 245 -9.52 13.01 16.92
N ASP A 246 -9.48 11.69 16.80
CA ASP A 246 -10.42 10.77 17.43
C ASP A 246 -10.21 10.63 18.93
N VAL A 247 -8.95 10.59 19.38
CA VAL A 247 -8.60 10.62 20.80
C VAL A 247 -9.07 11.91 21.46
N ALA A 248 -8.76 13.06 20.87
CA ALA A 248 -9.15 14.37 21.36
C ALA A 248 -10.68 14.50 21.48
N ARG A 249 -11.41 14.06 20.46
CA ARG A 249 -12.88 14.04 20.47
C ARG A 249 -13.43 13.11 21.55
N HIS A 250 -12.88 11.91 21.67
CA HIS A 250 -13.35 10.88 22.62
C HIS A 250 -13.13 11.28 24.08
N PHE A 251 -11.96 11.85 24.37
CA PHE A 251 -11.59 12.26 25.72
C PHE A 251 -11.94 13.73 26.03
N GLY A 252 -12.52 14.48 25.08
CA GLY A 252 -12.83 15.90 25.26
C GLY A 252 -11.59 16.76 25.53
N ILE A 253 -10.48 16.48 24.83
CA ILE A 253 -9.23 17.22 24.93
C ILE A 253 -9.18 18.22 23.78
N ALA A 254 -8.94 19.49 24.06
CA ALA A 254 -8.73 20.49 23.03
C ALA A 254 -7.36 20.28 22.36
N LEU A 255 -7.35 20.14 21.03
CA LEU A 255 -6.13 20.18 20.24
C LEU A 255 -5.80 21.63 19.84
N PRO A 256 -4.52 22.02 19.82
CA PRO A 256 -4.09 23.27 19.20
C PRO A 256 -4.40 23.28 17.70
N ALA A 257 -4.60 24.48 17.13
CA ALA A 257 -5.11 24.64 15.77
C ALA A 257 -4.15 24.17 14.65
N GLU A 258 -2.84 24.07 14.91
CA GLU A 258 -1.84 23.61 13.93
C GLU A 258 -0.69 22.83 14.60
N LEU A 259 -0.53 21.55 14.26
CA LEU A 259 0.67 20.77 14.52
C LEU A 259 1.51 20.77 13.22
N SER A 260 2.73 21.32 13.26
CA SER A 260 3.54 21.52 12.05
C SER A 260 5.00 21.11 12.27
N ALA A 261 5.59 20.49 11.26
CA ALA A 261 7.03 20.20 11.19
C ALA A 261 7.77 21.13 10.22
N ALA A 262 7.18 22.28 9.86
CA ALA A 262 7.70 23.20 8.86
C ALA A 262 9.05 23.83 9.24
N ASP A 263 9.28 24.04 10.52
CA ASP A 263 10.53 24.54 11.09
C ASP A 263 10.82 23.83 12.42
N LEU A 264 12.08 23.89 12.86
CA LEU A 264 12.56 23.23 14.08
C LEU A 264 11.74 23.64 15.32
N GLY A 265 11.30 24.90 15.33
CA GLY A 265 10.49 25.53 16.36
C GLY A 265 9.13 24.91 16.59
N ARG A 266 8.35 24.93 15.50
CA ARG A 266 7.01 24.34 15.42
C ARG A 266 7.06 22.84 15.61
N HIS A 267 8.09 22.17 15.09
CA HIS A 267 8.26 20.73 15.25
C HIS A 267 8.47 20.35 16.72
N GLY A 268 9.40 21.01 17.41
CA GLY A 268 9.63 20.77 18.84
C GLY A 268 8.36 21.02 19.67
N THR A 269 7.68 22.13 19.41
CA THR A 269 6.38 22.44 20.03
C THR A 269 5.34 21.35 19.78
N GLY A 270 5.23 20.85 18.54
CA GLY A 270 4.31 19.78 18.18
C GLY A 270 4.58 18.48 18.95
N VAL A 271 5.84 18.06 19.07
CA VAL A 271 6.21 16.84 19.83
C VAL A 271 5.80 16.94 21.30
N LEU A 272 6.06 18.09 21.93
CA LEU A 272 5.68 18.35 23.33
C LEU A 272 4.16 18.29 23.53
N LEU A 273 3.39 18.91 22.64
CA LEU A 273 1.92 18.95 22.70
C LEU A 273 1.31 17.56 22.54
N VAL A 274 1.75 16.80 21.53
CA VAL A 274 1.29 15.42 21.29
C VAL A 274 1.60 14.53 22.49
N SER A 275 2.82 14.63 23.03
CA SER A 275 3.26 13.88 24.20
C SER A 275 2.37 14.14 25.43
N ARG A 276 2.02 15.42 25.68
CA ARG A 276 1.17 15.83 26.80
C ARG A 276 -0.28 15.35 26.65
N VAL A 277 -0.83 15.38 25.44
CA VAL A 277 -2.18 14.83 25.15
C VAL A 277 -2.21 13.33 25.42
N LEU A 278 -1.19 12.59 24.98
CA LEU A 278 -1.12 11.15 25.17
C LEU A 278 -0.89 10.76 26.63
N ASP A 279 0.01 11.42 27.37
CA ASP A 279 0.21 11.16 28.82
C ASP A 279 -1.10 11.32 29.60
N ARG A 280 -1.81 12.44 29.40
CA ARG A 280 -3.12 12.68 30.02
C ARG A 280 -4.16 11.63 29.64
N THR A 281 -4.15 11.18 28.38
CA THR A 281 -5.07 10.15 27.88
C THR A 281 -4.80 8.80 28.53
N LEU A 282 -3.54 8.37 28.58
CA LEU A 282 -3.12 7.10 29.18
C LEU A 282 -3.48 7.04 30.67
N ARG A 283 -3.26 8.12 31.42
CA ARG A 283 -3.65 8.19 32.84
C ARG A 283 -5.16 8.09 33.05
N ARG A 284 -5.97 8.71 32.18
CA ARG A 284 -7.45 8.53 32.19
C ARG A 284 -7.88 7.11 31.89
N MET A 285 -7.05 6.34 31.18
CA MET A 285 -7.23 4.91 30.96
C MET A 285 -6.65 4.04 32.09
N ARG A 286 -6.25 4.63 33.22
CA ARG A 286 -5.56 3.97 34.36
C ARG A 286 -4.22 3.34 33.99
N ILE A 287 -3.57 3.85 32.95
CA ILE A 287 -2.22 3.44 32.58
C ILE A 287 -1.28 4.48 33.17
N GLU A 288 -0.70 4.13 34.33
CA GLU A 288 0.21 4.99 35.08
C GLU A 288 1.66 4.53 34.90
N PRO A 289 2.62 5.44 34.71
CA PRO A 289 4.04 5.11 34.67
C PRO A 289 4.66 5.01 36.07
N ASP A 290 5.59 4.08 36.24
CA ASP A 290 6.50 3.99 37.39
C ASP A 290 7.78 4.79 37.18
N ALA A 291 8.16 5.01 35.91
CA ALA A 291 9.34 5.78 35.53
C ALA A 291 9.08 6.57 34.24
N LEU A 292 9.76 7.72 34.11
CA LEU A 292 9.68 8.60 32.95
C LEU A 292 11.09 8.82 32.41
N ALA A 293 11.25 8.81 31.09
CA ALA A 293 12.49 9.21 30.43
C ALA A 293 12.18 9.83 29.08
N GLY A 294 13.09 10.63 28.54
CA GLY A 294 12.92 11.24 27.23
C GLY A 294 14.15 11.12 26.36
N HIS A 295 13.94 11.19 25.05
CA HIS A 295 15.00 11.28 24.06
C HIS A 295 15.07 12.72 23.53
N SER A 296 16.22 13.39 23.65
CA SER A 296 16.37 14.79 23.21
C SER A 296 15.26 15.69 23.82
N ILE A 297 14.54 16.47 23.02
CA ILE A 297 13.42 17.31 23.48
C ILE A 297 12.34 16.53 24.26
N GLY A 298 12.23 15.22 24.06
CA GLY A 298 11.36 14.35 24.86
C GLY A 298 11.69 14.36 26.36
N GLU A 299 12.91 14.73 26.76
CA GLU A 299 13.27 14.90 28.18
C GLU A 299 12.44 16.02 28.84
N TRP A 300 12.08 17.05 28.07
CA TRP A 300 11.15 18.09 28.55
C TRP A 300 9.72 17.58 28.64
N SER A 301 9.25 16.76 27.68
CA SER A 301 7.95 16.08 27.81
C SER A 301 7.89 15.21 29.08
N ALA A 302 8.99 14.52 29.40
CA ALA A 302 9.11 13.72 30.61
C ALA A 302 9.08 14.60 31.88
N MET A 303 9.73 15.76 31.87
CA MET A 303 9.65 16.75 32.97
C MET A 303 8.22 17.29 33.16
N PHE A 304 7.50 17.57 32.07
CA PHE A 304 6.09 18.00 32.12
C PHE A 304 5.20 16.89 32.69
N ALA A 305 5.34 15.66 32.21
CA ALA A 305 4.62 14.49 32.73
C ALA A 305 4.97 14.17 34.20
N ALA A 306 6.17 14.56 34.65
CA ALA A 306 6.60 14.46 36.05
C ALA A 306 6.01 15.56 36.95
N GLY A 307 5.32 16.57 36.38
CA GLY A 307 4.75 17.70 37.12
C GLY A 307 5.78 18.71 37.62
N MET A 308 6.94 18.81 36.97
CA MET A 308 8.02 19.72 37.38
C MET A 308 7.76 21.19 37.02
N PHE A 309 6.75 21.47 36.21
CA PHE A 309 6.35 22.82 35.82
C PHE A 309 4.83 22.97 35.98
N ASP A 310 4.38 24.20 36.18
CA ASP A 310 2.96 24.51 36.19
C ASP A 310 2.38 24.46 34.77
N ASP A 311 1.21 23.83 34.62
CA ASP A 311 0.58 23.64 33.31
C ASP A 311 0.26 24.99 32.64
N ASP A 312 -0.20 25.99 33.39
CA ASP A 312 -0.56 27.31 32.85
C ASP A 312 0.69 28.12 32.47
N GLU A 313 1.81 27.94 33.19
CA GLU A 313 3.08 28.60 32.87
C GLU A 313 3.72 28.01 31.61
N VAL A 314 3.66 26.69 31.44
CA VAL A 314 4.12 26.02 30.22
C VAL A 314 3.30 26.49 29.02
N ASP A 315 1.97 26.59 29.17
CA ASP A 315 1.08 27.10 28.13
C ASP A 315 1.36 28.57 27.78
N ALA A 316 1.62 29.42 28.78
CA ALA A 316 1.88 30.84 28.59
C ALA A 316 3.31 31.17 28.08
N SER A 317 4.26 30.24 28.16
CA SER A 317 5.68 30.52 27.83
C SER A 317 6.30 29.60 26.78
N VAL A 318 6.15 28.28 26.91
CA VAL A 318 6.73 27.28 25.99
C VAL A 318 5.90 27.15 24.72
N PHE A 319 4.57 27.29 24.82
CA PHE A 319 3.65 27.17 23.69
C PHE A 319 3.20 28.51 23.09
N ALA A 320 3.48 29.63 23.76
CA ALA A 320 3.15 30.98 23.29
C ALA A 320 4.27 31.66 22.46
N ALA A 321 5.48 31.12 22.49
CA ALA A 321 6.63 31.61 21.74
C ALA A 321 7.37 30.42 21.09
N ASP A 322 8.02 30.63 19.94
CA ASP A 322 8.86 29.59 19.34
C ASP A 322 10.07 29.31 20.28
N PRO A 323 10.21 28.08 20.82
CA PRO A 323 11.31 27.74 21.73
C PRO A 323 12.69 27.95 21.10
N TYR A 324 12.75 27.98 19.77
CA TYR A 324 13.95 28.04 18.94
C TYR A 324 14.10 29.38 18.19
N ASP A 325 13.30 30.40 18.51
CA ASP A 325 13.44 31.74 17.93
C ASP A 325 14.87 32.29 18.22
N GLY A 326 15.70 32.43 17.20
CA GLY A 326 17.11 32.84 17.32
C GLY A 326 18.05 32.03 16.41
N ALA A 327 19.17 32.64 16.00
CA ALA A 327 20.17 31.93 15.21
C ALA A 327 20.75 30.77 16.03
N VAL A 328 20.61 29.53 15.55
CA VAL A 328 21.30 28.34 16.06
C VAL A 328 22.57 28.06 15.22
N PRO A 329 23.54 27.29 15.73
CA PRO A 329 24.68 26.85 14.93
C PRO A 329 24.26 26.11 13.64
N GLU A 330 24.81 26.53 12.50
CA GLU A 330 24.67 25.90 11.19
C GLU A 330 25.58 24.66 11.07
N VAL A 331 25.30 23.64 11.88
CA VAL A 331 26.05 22.38 11.93
C VAL A 331 25.18 21.19 11.55
N ASP A 332 25.76 20.21 10.87
CA ASP A 332 25.06 19.03 10.36
C ASP A 332 25.16 17.87 11.35
N TYR A 333 24.14 17.02 11.36
CA TYR A 333 24.13 15.75 12.10
C TYR A 333 24.28 14.58 11.13
N ALA A 334 24.95 13.52 11.57
CA ALA A 334 24.99 12.24 10.87
C ALA A 334 24.69 11.08 11.82
N SER A 335 23.69 10.28 11.46
CA SER A 335 23.38 9.00 12.10
C SER A 335 24.27 7.90 11.51
N LEU A 336 24.88 7.11 12.39
CA LEU A 336 25.83 6.06 12.08
C LEU A 336 25.28 4.71 12.53
N ALA A 337 25.35 3.71 11.65
CA ALA A 337 25.03 2.32 11.99
C ALA A 337 26.23 1.64 12.69
N CYS A 338 26.63 2.19 13.84
CA CYS A 338 27.69 1.64 14.70
C CYS A 338 27.55 2.13 16.14
N SER A 339 28.27 1.47 17.05
CA SER A 339 28.31 1.81 18.47
C SER A 339 28.93 3.19 18.73
N SER A 340 28.58 3.81 19.85
CA SER A 340 29.16 5.09 20.27
C SER A 340 30.68 4.99 20.49
N GLU A 341 31.17 3.83 20.90
CA GLU A 341 32.58 3.50 21.11
C GLU A 341 33.34 3.48 19.78
N GLN A 342 32.77 2.82 18.76
CA GLN A 342 33.33 2.83 17.40
C GLN A 342 33.27 4.23 16.80
N ALA A 343 32.16 4.97 16.96
CA ALA A 343 32.04 6.34 16.51
C ALA A 343 33.18 7.21 17.08
N ARG A 344 33.41 7.16 18.40
CA ARG A 344 34.50 7.92 19.06
C ARG A 344 35.89 7.58 18.49
N GLN A 345 36.15 6.34 18.08
CA GLN A 345 37.42 5.98 17.44
C GLN A 345 37.61 6.70 16.09
N PHE A 346 36.54 6.88 15.32
CA PHE A 346 36.60 7.61 14.05
C PHE A 346 36.71 9.12 14.25
N LEU A 347 36.11 9.65 15.32
CA LEU A 347 36.17 11.08 15.66
C LEU A 347 37.57 11.55 16.06
N ALA A 348 38.50 10.65 16.40
CA ALA A 348 39.89 11.01 16.72
C ALA A 348 40.58 11.81 15.60
N ASP A 349 40.19 11.57 14.33
CA ASP A 349 40.71 12.27 13.16
C ASP A 349 39.89 13.52 12.77
N TYR A 350 38.81 13.82 13.50
CA TYR A 350 37.87 14.91 13.23
C TYR A 350 37.60 15.72 14.51
N PRO A 351 38.51 16.62 14.93
CA PRO A 351 38.41 17.32 16.20
C PRO A 351 37.17 18.23 16.31
N ASP A 352 36.63 18.68 15.17
CA ASP A 352 35.45 19.54 15.10
C ASP A 352 34.14 18.75 14.98
N VAL A 353 34.17 17.41 15.02
CA VAL A 353 32.98 16.56 15.01
C VAL A 353 32.87 15.83 16.35
N VAL A 354 31.73 15.95 17.01
CA VAL A 354 31.49 15.36 18.33
C VAL A 354 30.37 14.34 18.30
N LEU A 355 30.38 13.42 19.28
CA LEU A 355 29.24 12.56 19.53
C LEU A 355 28.08 13.40 20.08
N SER A 356 26.89 13.21 19.52
CA SER A 356 25.66 13.87 19.94
C SER A 356 24.67 12.89 20.58
N HIS A 357 24.61 11.64 20.11
CA HIS A 357 23.72 10.62 20.70
C HIS A 357 24.37 9.22 20.74
N ASP A 358 24.12 8.49 21.83
CA ASP A 358 24.32 7.05 22.02
C ASP A 358 22.93 6.40 22.14
N ASN A 359 22.37 5.98 21.00
CA ASN A 359 20.96 5.58 20.89
C ASN A 359 20.74 4.09 21.14
N ALA A 360 21.57 3.23 20.54
CA ALA A 360 21.49 1.77 20.65
C ALA A 360 22.85 1.14 20.30
N PRO A 361 23.08 -0.16 20.55
CA PRO A 361 24.38 -0.80 20.28
C PRO A 361 24.90 -0.63 18.85
N GLN A 362 24.00 -0.50 17.88
CA GLN A 362 24.30 -0.27 16.46
C GLN A 362 23.79 1.10 15.96
N SER A 363 23.56 2.07 16.86
CA SER A 363 23.06 3.39 16.48
C SER A 363 23.68 4.50 17.33
N SER A 364 24.44 5.37 16.67
CA SER A 364 24.99 6.60 17.26
C SER A 364 24.79 7.78 16.32
N VAL A 365 24.83 9.00 16.85
CA VAL A 365 24.72 10.23 16.06
C VAL A 365 25.88 11.16 16.40
N VAL A 366 26.50 11.71 15.36
CA VAL A 366 27.58 12.70 15.47
C VAL A 366 27.13 14.03 14.87
N CYS A 367 27.79 15.12 15.26
CA CYS A 367 27.46 16.46 14.80
C CYS A 367 28.72 17.32 14.66
N GLY A 368 28.77 18.15 13.62
CA GLY A 368 29.86 19.08 13.40
C GLY A 368 29.73 19.90 12.11
N PRO A 369 30.79 20.62 11.71
CA PRO A 369 30.79 21.42 10.49
C PRO A 369 30.42 20.57 9.25
N PRO A 370 29.59 21.08 8.33
CA PRO A 370 29.10 20.33 7.17
C PRO A 370 30.19 19.60 6.37
N ALA A 371 31.32 20.28 6.11
CA ALA A 371 32.44 19.70 5.37
C ALA A 371 33.10 18.52 6.11
N ALA A 372 33.27 18.63 7.43
CA ALA A 372 33.88 17.58 8.25
C ALA A 372 32.95 16.37 8.39
N VAL A 373 31.65 16.59 8.56
CA VAL A 373 30.64 15.53 8.61
C VAL A 373 30.54 14.79 7.26
N ALA A 374 30.59 15.52 6.14
CA ALA A 374 30.57 14.93 4.80
C ALA A 374 31.80 14.05 4.53
N ASP A 375 32.99 14.50 4.92
CA ASP A 375 34.22 13.71 4.76
C ASP A 375 34.23 12.46 5.66
N LEU A 376 33.86 12.60 6.94
CA LEU A 376 33.67 11.48 7.86
C LEU A 376 32.67 10.46 7.29
N ALA A 377 31.53 10.92 6.77
CA ALA A 377 30.53 10.05 6.16
C ALA A 377 31.11 9.28 4.94
N GLY A 378 31.88 9.96 4.08
CA GLY A 378 32.57 9.32 2.96
C GLY A 378 33.56 8.24 3.42
N ARG A 379 34.32 8.51 4.48
CA ARG A 379 35.28 7.55 5.05
C ARG A 379 34.61 6.35 5.69
N LEU A 380 33.52 6.55 6.42
CA LEU A 380 32.76 5.47 7.06
C LEU A 380 32.05 4.58 6.04
N ARG A 381 31.50 5.16 4.97
CA ARG A 381 30.90 4.39 3.86
C ARG A 381 31.93 3.48 3.18
N ARG A 382 33.17 3.95 2.98
CA ARG A 382 34.28 3.10 2.48
C ARG A 382 34.65 1.94 3.43
N LYS A 383 34.26 2.03 4.70
CA LYS A 383 34.42 0.97 5.70
C LYS A 383 33.15 0.13 5.91
N ASN A 384 32.17 0.22 5.00
CA ASN A 384 30.88 -0.47 5.05
C ASN A 384 30.03 -0.12 6.29
N ILE A 385 30.21 1.07 6.86
CA ILE A 385 29.33 1.60 7.91
C ILE A 385 28.28 2.47 7.23
N VAL A 386 26.99 2.17 7.47
CA VAL A 386 25.88 2.97 6.94
C VAL A 386 25.85 4.33 7.64
N VAL A 387 25.82 5.41 6.85
CA VAL A 387 25.80 6.79 7.36
C VAL A 387 24.71 7.59 6.65
N ARG A 388 23.84 8.22 7.46
CA ARG A 388 22.78 9.11 6.99
C ARG A 388 22.95 10.50 7.61
N VAL A 389 23.17 11.51 6.77
CA VAL A 389 23.13 12.92 7.21
C VAL A 389 21.67 13.32 7.44
N LEU A 390 21.38 13.96 8.56
CA LEU A 390 20.02 14.30 8.99
C LEU A 390 19.61 15.70 8.49
N PRO A 391 18.36 15.91 8.07
CA PRO A 391 17.91 17.12 7.38
C PRO A 391 17.52 18.26 8.36
N PHE A 392 18.29 18.47 9.42
CA PHE A 392 18.08 19.58 10.36
C PHE A 392 19.42 20.06 10.95
N ARG A 393 19.49 21.36 11.29
CA ARG A 393 20.70 22.03 11.79
C ARG A 393 20.38 22.80 13.06
N SER A 394 21.19 22.60 14.10
CA SER A 394 20.91 23.22 15.41
C SER A 394 22.03 23.15 16.45
N GLY A 395 22.90 22.14 16.39
CA GLY A 395 23.96 21.95 17.39
C GLY A 395 23.51 21.56 18.81
N PHE A 396 22.23 21.25 19.06
CA PHE A 396 21.78 20.62 20.30
C PHE A 396 22.53 19.32 20.63
N HIS A 397 22.67 19.06 21.93
CA HIS A 397 23.41 17.93 22.46
C HIS A 397 24.90 17.95 22.06
N THR A 398 25.43 19.15 21.83
CA THR A 398 26.85 19.38 21.54
C THR A 398 27.37 20.66 22.19
N PRO A 399 28.69 20.78 22.43
CA PRO A 399 29.29 22.03 22.89
C PRO A 399 29.11 23.22 21.94
N MET A 400 28.73 23.00 20.68
CA MET A 400 28.57 24.05 19.67
C MET A 400 27.42 24.99 19.98
N LEU A 401 26.44 24.57 20.79
CA LEU A 401 25.33 25.41 21.22
C LEU A 401 25.73 26.38 22.36
N ARG A 402 26.88 26.21 23.01
CA ARG A 402 27.31 27.07 24.15
C ARG A 402 27.18 28.58 23.91
N PRO A 403 27.55 29.13 22.74
CA PRO A 403 27.40 30.57 22.47
C PRO A 403 25.95 31.06 22.50
N HIS A 404 24.99 30.17 22.30
CA HIS A 404 23.55 30.47 22.20
C HIS A 404 22.79 30.22 23.52
N LEU A 405 23.45 29.61 24.51
CA LEU A 405 22.84 29.31 25.82
C LEU A 405 22.32 30.53 26.59
N PRO A 406 22.95 31.73 26.58
CA PRO A 406 22.42 32.88 27.33
C PRO A 406 20.99 33.27 26.91
N ALA A 407 20.67 33.18 25.61
CA ALA A 407 19.33 33.46 25.09
C ALA A 407 18.30 32.41 25.55
N LEU A 408 18.68 31.12 25.55
CA LEU A 408 17.82 30.01 26.01
C LEU A 408 17.60 30.04 27.53
N ARG A 409 18.64 30.39 28.31
CA ARG A 409 18.55 30.58 29.76
C ARG A 409 17.57 31.68 30.14
N ALA A 410 17.65 32.85 29.48
CA ALA A 410 16.76 33.97 29.76
C ALA A 410 15.25 33.65 29.58
N ARG A 411 14.91 32.66 28.73
CA ARG A 411 13.53 32.17 28.57
C ARG A 411 13.16 31.16 29.66
N THR A 412 14.05 30.24 29.97
CA THR A 412 13.80 29.15 30.93
C THR A 412 13.83 29.62 32.38
N ASP A 413 14.53 30.72 32.68
CA ASP A 413 14.49 31.40 33.98
C ASP A 413 13.09 31.94 34.34
N ARG A 414 12.18 32.05 33.36
CA ARG A 414 10.79 32.49 33.57
C ARG A 414 9.86 31.36 33.99
N LEU A 415 10.29 30.10 33.91
CA LEU A 415 9.53 28.92 34.30
C LEU A 415 9.81 28.57 35.76
N HIS A 416 8.77 28.38 36.58
CA HIS A 416 8.97 27.98 37.97
C HIS A 416 9.12 26.47 38.09
N LEU A 417 10.37 26.04 38.29
CA LEU A 417 10.72 24.65 38.51
C LEU A 417 10.22 24.14 39.87
N ARG A 418 9.54 22.99 39.85
CA ARG A 418 8.99 22.27 41.00
C ARG A 418 9.64 20.90 41.13
N ARG A 419 9.51 20.30 42.32
CA ARG A 419 9.92 18.90 42.53
C ARG A 419 8.98 17.95 41.78
N PRO A 420 9.48 16.82 41.22
CA PRO A 420 8.65 15.81 40.58
C PRO A 420 7.54 15.30 41.51
N ALA A 421 6.35 15.09 40.97
CA ALA A 421 5.13 14.87 41.75
C ALA A 421 5.02 13.47 42.40
N ALA A 422 5.71 12.44 41.88
CA ALA A 422 5.83 11.11 42.51
C ALA A 422 6.66 10.12 41.67
N VAL A 423 6.63 10.26 40.33
CA VAL A 423 7.21 9.28 39.40
C VAL A 423 8.71 9.54 39.18
N ALA A 424 9.52 8.49 39.14
CA ALA A 424 10.96 8.62 38.95
C ALA A 424 11.29 9.10 37.52
N LEU A 425 11.83 10.31 37.40
CA LEU A 425 12.32 10.87 36.14
C LEU A 425 13.78 10.51 35.94
N TRP A 426 14.14 9.98 34.77
CA TRP A 426 15.49 9.61 34.37
C TRP A 426 16.04 10.59 33.32
N SER A 427 17.30 10.96 33.47
CA SER A 427 17.97 11.86 32.52
C SER A 427 18.76 11.08 31.50
N ALA A 428 18.56 11.40 30.22
CA ALA A 428 19.36 10.84 29.14
C ALA A 428 20.78 11.43 29.11
N THR A 429 21.09 12.48 29.88
CA THR A 429 22.45 13.04 29.96
C THR A 429 23.32 12.32 30.96
N THR A 430 22.73 11.82 32.05
CA THR A 430 23.47 11.14 33.14
C THR A 430 23.22 9.64 33.23
N ALA A 431 22.24 9.13 32.47
CA ALA A 431 21.75 7.75 32.56
C ALA A 431 21.34 7.37 34.00
N SER A 432 20.82 8.33 34.76
CA SER A 432 20.45 8.18 36.17
C SER A 432 19.19 8.97 36.50
N PRO A 433 18.52 8.68 37.64
CA PRO A 433 17.40 9.49 38.10
C PRO A 433 17.79 10.95 38.32
N TYR A 434 16.86 11.87 38.05
CA TYR A 434 17.06 13.29 38.28
C TYR A 434 17.41 13.59 39.74
N PRO A 435 18.27 14.60 40.00
CA PRO A 435 18.62 15.01 41.35
C PRO A 435 17.40 15.61 42.07
N ALA A 436 17.38 15.48 43.40
CA ALA A 436 16.32 16.06 44.24
C ALA A 436 16.48 17.58 44.46
N ASP A 437 17.69 18.09 44.27
CA ASP A 437 18.03 19.51 44.40
C ASP A 437 17.67 20.28 43.13
N LEU A 438 16.92 21.39 43.27
CA LEU A 438 16.37 22.12 42.13
C LEU A 438 17.44 22.89 41.35
N ASP A 439 18.52 23.32 42.00
CA ASP A 439 19.62 24.00 41.30
C ASP A 439 20.43 22.99 40.48
N ALA A 440 20.66 21.78 41.00
CA ALA A 440 21.21 20.68 40.23
C ALA A 440 20.32 20.26 39.04
N VAL A 441 18.99 20.34 39.17
CA VAL A 441 18.07 20.12 38.04
C VAL A 441 18.23 21.22 36.98
N ARG A 442 18.33 22.49 37.37
CA ARG A 442 18.57 23.60 36.43
C ARG A 442 19.91 23.46 35.72
N GLU A 443 20.94 23.04 36.43
CA GLU A 443 22.24 22.74 35.83
C GLU A 443 22.12 21.60 34.81
N LEU A 444 21.45 20.51 35.18
CA LEU A 444 21.21 19.37 34.30
C LEU A 444 20.41 19.76 33.05
N PHE A 445 19.42 20.64 33.18
CA PHE A 445 18.67 21.17 32.04
C PHE A 445 19.58 21.85 31.00
N VAL A 446 20.54 22.67 31.45
CA VAL A 446 21.52 23.29 30.55
C VAL A 446 22.46 22.23 29.96
N ARG A 447 22.97 21.32 30.80
CA ARG A 447 23.87 20.26 30.37
C ARG A 447 23.23 19.41 29.28
N HIS A 448 21.95 19.08 29.42
CA HIS A 448 21.20 18.31 28.43
C HIS A 448 21.23 18.94 27.02
N LEU A 449 21.24 20.27 26.92
CA LEU A 449 21.30 20.96 25.64
C LEU A 449 22.68 20.93 24.97
N VAL A 450 23.75 20.67 25.72
CA VAL A 450 25.15 20.78 25.23
C VAL A 450 25.97 19.49 25.39
N GLU A 451 25.44 18.50 26.07
CA GLU A 451 26.05 17.18 26.28
C GLU A 451 25.30 16.11 25.48
N PRO A 452 25.96 14.98 25.14
CA PRO A 452 25.33 13.93 24.34
C PRO A 452 24.14 13.27 25.05
N VAL A 453 23.18 12.80 24.26
CA VAL A 453 22.04 11.98 24.74
C VAL A 453 22.49 10.52 24.86
N LEU A 454 22.60 10.00 26.08
CA LEU A 454 22.97 8.63 26.44
C LEU A 454 21.73 7.73 26.57
N PHE A 455 20.93 7.66 25.51
CA PHE A 455 19.65 6.95 25.54
C PHE A 455 19.81 5.44 25.80
N ARG A 456 20.76 4.78 25.12
CA ARG A 456 21.05 3.35 25.35
C ARG A 456 21.33 3.05 26.82
N GLN A 457 22.26 3.79 27.42
CA GLN A 457 22.64 3.61 28.82
C GLN A 457 21.49 3.90 29.78
N THR A 458 20.63 4.86 29.43
CA THR A 458 19.44 5.19 30.22
C THR A 458 18.44 4.02 30.20
N ILE A 459 18.19 3.41 29.05
CA ILE A 459 17.31 2.24 28.94
C ILE A 459 17.90 1.02 29.69
N GLU A 460 19.20 0.77 29.55
CA GLU A 460 19.90 -0.27 30.31
C GLU A 460 19.75 -0.06 31.83
N ALA A 461 19.93 1.18 32.31
CA ALA A 461 19.81 1.52 33.72
C ALA A 461 18.36 1.43 34.23
N MET A 462 17.37 1.87 33.44
CA MET A 462 15.95 1.71 33.76
C MET A 462 15.54 0.23 33.83
N TYR A 463 16.06 -0.59 32.91
CA TYR A 463 15.83 -2.04 32.93
C TYR A 463 16.44 -2.68 34.18
N ALA A 464 17.66 -2.30 34.54
CA ALA A 464 18.30 -2.72 35.79
C ALA A 464 17.50 -2.28 37.03
N ALA A 465 16.83 -1.12 36.98
CA ALA A 465 15.95 -0.61 38.03
C ALA A 465 14.53 -1.22 38.04
N GLY A 466 14.27 -2.21 37.17
CA GLY A 466 13.04 -3.00 37.17
C GLY A 466 12.01 -2.65 36.09
N ALA A 467 12.29 -1.71 35.19
CA ALA A 467 11.42 -1.44 34.03
C ALA A 467 11.37 -2.67 33.10
N ARG A 468 10.16 -3.08 32.71
CA ARG A 468 9.94 -4.22 31.79
C ARG A 468 9.01 -3.90 30.64
N VAL A 469 8.17 -2.88 30.81
CA VAL A 469 7.25 -2.39 29.79
C VAL A 469 7.62 -0.96 29.46
N PHE A 470 7.90 -0.68 28.19
CA PHE A 470 8.26 0.65 27.70
C PHE A 470 7.16 1.14 26.77
N VAL A 471 6.44 2.17 27.22
CA VAL A 471 5.38 2.82 26.45
C VAL A 471 5.93 4.08 25.81
N GLN A 472 5.96 4.13 24.48
CA GLN A 472 6.33 5.35 23.77
C GLN A 472 5.16 6.33 23.77
N VAL A 473 5.33 7.48 24.43
CA VAL A 473 4.29 8.50 24.62
C VAL A 473 4.57 9.71 23.73
N GLY A 474 4.30 9.54 22.43
CA GLY A 474 4.54 10.57 21.42
C GLY A 474 4.70 9.98 20.02
N PRO A 475 4.88 10.84 18.99
CA PRO A 475 5.10 10.40 17.62
C PRO A 475 6.52 9.85 17.43
N GLY A 476 6.72 8.97 16.44
CA GLY A 476 8.04 8.46 16.08
C GLY A 476 8.27 6.97 16.36
N ARG A 477 9.54 6.57 16.40
CA ARG A 477 10.01 5.17 16.37
C ARG A 477 10.97 4.81 17.51
N LEU A 478 10.96 5.58 18.59
CA LEU A 478 11.77 5.34 19.79
C LEU A 478 11.69 3.89 20.30
N GLY A 479 10.54 3.22 20.14
CA GLY A 479 10.37 1.83 20.53
C GLY A 479 11.37 0.87 19.86
N GLY A 480 11.72 1.09 18.59
CA GLY A 480 12.72 0.26 17.91
C GLY A 480 14.13 0.41 18.48
N LEU A 481 14.46 1.57 19.06
CA LEU A 481 15.72 1.76 19.77
C LEU A 481 15.72 0.99 21.10
N VAL A 482 14.62 1.03 21.84
CA VAL A 482 14.46 0.23 23.07
C VAL A 482 14.61 -1.26 22.77
N ASP A 483 13.92 -1.76 21.73
CA ASP A 483 14.00 -3.17 21.32
C ASP A 483 15.44 -3.57 20.94
N GLY A 484 16.18 -2.69 20.25
CA GLY A 484 17.58 -2.94 19.90
C GLY A 484 18.56 -2.87 21.08
N VAL A 485 18.22 -2.15 22.16
CA VAL A 485 18.99 -2.14 23.41
C VAL A 485 18.73 -3.39 24.23
N LEU A 486 17.49 -3.89 24.21
CA LEU A 486 17.02 -4.97 25.08
C LEU A 486 16.76 -6.30 24.34
N GLU A 487 17.34 -6.50 23.16
CA GLU A 487 17.06 -7.63 22.25
C GLU A 487 17.08 -8.99 22.96
N ASP A 488 18.07 -9.22 23.83
CA ASP A 488 18.25 -10.46 24.59
C ASP A 488 17.53 -10.51 25.95
N SER A 489 16.80 -9.45 26.30
CA SER A 489 16.17 -9.29 27.62
C SER A 489 14.64 -9.35 27.51
N PRO A 490 13.91 -10.05 28.39
CA PRO A 490 12.45 -10.04 28.35
C PRO A 490 11.88 -8.64 28.62
N HIS A 491 11.18 -8.08 27.63
CA HIS A 491 10.51 -6.78 27.72
C HIS A 491 9.30 -6.71 26.77
N LEU A 492 8.49 -5.66 26.92
CA LEU A 492 7.44 -5.25 25.99
C LEU A 492 7.66 -3.77 25.62
N THR A 493 7.66 -3.48 24.33
CA THR A 493 7.66 -2.11 23.82
C THR A 493 6.38 -1.87 23.03
N ILE A 494 5.69 -0.75 23.29
CA ILE A 494 4.48 -0.39 22.54
C ILE A 494 4.27 1.13 22.47
N ALA A 495 3.85 1.63 21.31
CA ALA A 495 3.59 3.05 21.12
C ALA A 495 2.12 3.42 21.42
N ALA A 496 1.91 4.58 22.02
CA ALA A 496 0.58 5.15 22.24
C ALA A 496 0.01 5.88 21.02
N ASN A 497 0.86 6.22 20.05
CA ASN A 497 0.50 6.86 18.79
C ASN A 497 1.12 6.11 17.61
N SER A 498 0.40 6.08 16.47
CA SER A 498 0.85 5.42 15.24
C SER A 498 0.45 6.30 14.06
N GLU A 499 1.38 6.57 13.15
CA GLU A 499 1.08 7.32 11.92
C GLU A 499 0.22 6.54 10.93
N ARG A 500 0.13 5.21 11.11
CA ARG A 500 -0.56 4.28 10.20
C ARG A 500 -1.95 3.86 10.66
N ARG A 501 -2.43 4.37 11.80
CA ARG A 501 -3.69 3.95 12.43
C ARG A 501 -4.34 5.13 13.14
N ASP A 502 -5.66 5.11 13.26
CA ASP A 502 -6.37 6.06 14.13
C ASP A 502 -5.91 5.91 15.59
N GLY A 503 -6.04 6.99 16.36
CA GLY A 503 -5.46 7.07 17.69
C GLY A 503 -6.16 6.13 18.68
N LEU A 504 -7.50 6.03 18.63
CA LEU A 504 -8.27 5.11 19.49
C LEU A 504 -7.93 3.65 19.19
N GLY A 505 -7.78 3.28 17.92
CA GLY A 505 -7.35 1.96 17.48
C GLY A 505 -5.95 1.61 18.01
N GLN A 506 -5.01 2.57 18.01
CA GLN A 506 -3.69 2.35 18.60
C GLN A 506 -3.76 2.21 20.13
N LEU A 507 -4.55 3.06 20.81
CA LEU A 507 -4.75 2.96 22.25
C LEU A 507 -5.42 1.64 22.68
N ARG A 508 -6.32 1.08 21.87
CA ARG A 508 -6.89 -0.27 22.10
C ARG A 508 -5.81 -1.35 22.07
N ARG A 509 -4.92 -1.33 21.08
CA ARG A 509 -3.79 -2.28 20.99
C ARG A 509 -2.86 -2.17 22.19
N LEU A 510 -2.57 -0.93 22.61
CA LEU A 510 -1.79 -0.66 23.80
C LEU A 510 -2.45 -1.21 25.07
N ALA A 511 -3.75 -0.94 25.27
CA ALA A 511 -4.50 -1.49 26.40
C ALA A 511 -4.53 -3.04 26.37
N VAL A 512 -4.72 -3.65 25.20
CA VAL A 512 -4.69 -5.12 25.05
C VAL A 512 -3.33 -5.69 25.44
N ALA A 513 -2.24 -5.11 24.95
CA ALA A 513 -0.89 -5.57 25.27
C ALA A 513 -0.59 -5.49 26.77
N LEU A 514 -0.93 -4.36 27.41
CA LEU A 514 -0.75 -4.17 28.85
C LEU A 514 -1.61 -5.15 29.66
N TRP A 515 -2.87 -5.36 29.26
CA TRP A 515 -3.75 -6.30 29.92
C TRP A 515 -3.22 -7.74 29.86
N VAL A 516 -2.64 -8.16 28.72
CA VAL A 516 -1.99 -9.48 28.60
C VAL A 516 -0.79 -9.62 29.53
N GLU A 517 -0.03 -8.53 29.72
CA GLU A 517 1.10 -8.50 30.66
C GLU A 517 0.68 -8.24 32.13
N ASN A 518 -0.60 -8.37 32.46
CA ASN A 518 -1.19 -8.22 33.79
C ASN A 518 -1.33 -6.77 34.32
N GLY A 519 -1.34 -5.79 33.41
CA GLY A 519 -1.86 -4.44 33.69
C GLY A 519 -3.39 -4.39 33.77
N ASP A 520 -3.92 -3.27 34.25
CA ASP A 520 -5.37 -3.03 34.43
C ASP A 520 -5.86 -1.76 33.68
N PRO A 521 -5.73 -1.70 32.34
CA PRO A 521 -6.24 -0.57 31.59
C PRO A 521 -7.76 -0.54 31.61
N ASP A 522 -8.33 0.66 31.75
CA ASP A 522 -9.77 0.88 31.79
C ASP A 522 -10.36 0.87 30.37
N PHE A 523 -10.73 -0.33 29.91
CA PHE A 523 -11.40 -0.51 28.62
C PHE A 523 -12.78 0.16 28.57
N ALA A 524 -13.45 0.35 29.71
CA ALA A 524 -14.76 1.01 29.72
C ALA A 524 -14.64 2.48 29.29
N VAL A 525 -13.53 3.14 29.63
CA VAL A 525 -13.24 4.50 29.14
C VAL A 525 -12.96 4.52 27.64
N LEU A 526 -12.31 3.49 27.08
CA LEU A 526 -12.08 3.37 25.63
C LEU A 526 -13.34 3.01 24.83
N ASP A 527 -14.22 2.21 25.41
CA ASP A 527 -15.42 1.67 24.75
C ASP A 527 -16.67 2.53 25.01
N ALA A 528 -16.59 3.49 25.94
CA ALA A 528 -17.67 4.43 26.20
C ALA A 528 -17.94 5.31 24.96
N PRO A 529 -19.21 5.57 24.60
CA PRO A 529 -19.51 6.59 23.61
C PRO A 529 -18.99 7.94 24.12
N GLY A 530 -18.10 8.57 23.36
CA GLY A 530 -17.55 9.89 23.70
C GLY A 530 -18.66 10.92 23.96
N PRO A 531 -18.38 12.00 24.70
CA PRO A 531 -19.37 13.02 25.02
C PRO A 531 -19.95 13.63 23.73
N ILE A 532 -21.21 13.31 23.43
CA ILE A 532 -21.97 13.93 22.35
C ILE A 532 -22.45 15.28 22.85
N GLY A 533 -21.71 16.34 22.50
CA GLY A 533 -22.16 17.73 22.68
C GLY A 533 -21.24 18.60 23.52
N ALA A 534 -20.24 19.18 22.86
CA ALA A 534 -19.79 20.53 23.15
C ALA A 534 -19.25 21.11 21.82
N GLU A 535 -20.09 21.85 21.12
CA GLU A 535 -19.61 22.75 20.08
C GLU A 535 -18.59 23.70 20.72
N HIS A 536 -17.37 23.71 20.17
CA HIS A 536 -16.37 24.72 20.48
C HIS A 536 -16.88 26.07 19.96
N ARG A 537 -17.63 26.80 20.79
CA ARG A 537 -17.96 28.21 20.55
C ARG A 537 -16.67 29.01 20.69
N GLY A 538 -16.37 29.83 19.70
CA GLY A 538 -15.33 30.86 19.79
C GLY A 538 -15.57 31.86 20.95
N PRO A 539 -14.58 32.71 21.24
CA PRO A 539 -14.53 33.51 22.47
C PRO A 539 -15.71 34.49 22.59
N ARG A 540 -16.35 34.56 23.76
CA ARG A 540 -17.38 35.56 24.09
C ARG A 540 -16.82 36.65 25.01
N ASP A 541 -17.13 37.87 24.61
CA ASP A 541 -16.93 39.16 25.26
C ASP A 541 -17.56 39.22 26.68
N PRO A 542 -16.97 39.92 27.67
CA PRO A 542 -17.37 39.84 29.07
C PRO A 542 -18.40 40.92 29.43
N GLY A 543 -19.60 40.51 29.85
CA GLY A 543 -20.50 41.41 30.56
C GLY A 543 -21.93 40.90 30.74
N ARG A 544 -22.27 40.51 31.98
CA ARG A 544 -23.41 41.00 32.79
C ARG A 544 -24.07 39.89 33.63
N ALA A 545 -24.38 40.24 34.87
CA ALA A 545 -24.62 39.39 36.04
C ALA A 545 -25.98 38.66 36.10
N ALA A 546 -26.02 37.62 36.93
CA ALA A 546 -27.10 36.64 37.15
C ALA A 546 -28.07 37.01 38.31
N THR A 547 -29.30 36.46 38.25
CA THR A 547 -30.26 36.33 39.39
C THR A 547 -31.25 35.16 39.13
N PRO A 548 -31.93 34.58 40.16
CA PRO A 548 -32.12 33.12 40.27
C PRO A 548 -33.56 32.54 40.14
N ALA A 549 -33.62 31.34 39.54
CA ALA A 549 -34.40 30.08 39.78
C ALA A 549 -35.91 30.03 40.17
N GLU A 550 -36.64 29.03 39.62
CA GLU A 550 -37.42 27.99 40.38
C GLU A 550 -37.96 26.81 39.47
N PRO A 551 -38.31 25.62 40.04
CA PRO A 551 -38.31 24.31 39.35
C PRO A 551 -39.68 23.78 38.88
N ALA A 552 -39.68 22.76 37.99
CA ALA A 552 -40.89 22.04 37.53
C ALA A 552 -40.81 20.50 37.74
N PRO A 553 -41.96 19.80 37.86
CA PRO A 553 -42.12 18.58 38.65
C PRO A 553 -42.05 17.25 37.88
N ALA A 554 -41.95 16.15 38.64
CA ALA A 554 -41.77 14.76 38.21
C ALA A 554 -43.03 14.07 37.65
N GLY A 555 -42.86 13.18 36.65
CA GLY A 555 -43.93 12.31 36.14
C GLY A 555 -43.49 11.10 35.29
N ARG A 556 -43.68 9.90 35.88
CA ARG A 556 -43.84 8.51 35.36
C ARG A 556 -42.81 7.89 34.37
N ARG A 557 -42.21 6.78 34.80
CA ARG A 557 -41.37 5.84 34.02
C ARG A 557 -42.19 4.62 33.58
N GLU A 558 -42.37 4.43 32.29
CA GLU A 558 -42.72 3.15 31.67
C GLU A 558 -41.43 2.44 31.23
N SER A 559 -41.31 1.14 31.53
CA SER A 559 -40.16 0.31 31.17
C SER A 559 -40.16 -0.01 29.68
N ALA A 560 -39.62 0.88 28.85
CA ALA A 560 -39.39 0.64 27.44
C ALA A 560 -38.24 -0.37 27.25
N VAL A 561 -38.53 -1.56 26.75
CA VAL A 561 -37.50 -2.41 26.14
C VAL A 561 -37.19 -1.79 24.77
N ARG A 562 -36.03 -1.16 24.66
CA ARG A 562 -35.59 -0.46 23.44
C ARG A 562 -35.28 -1.49 22.36
N LEU A 563 -36.02 -1.48 21.25
CA LEU A 563 -35.52 -2.14 20.05
C LEU A 563 -34.38 -1.32 19.49
N SER A 564 -33.16 -1.73 19.82
CA SER A 564 -31.99 -1.31 19.06
C SER A 564 -31.96 -2.17 17.79
N LEU A 565 -32.53 -1.66 16.71
CA LEU A 565 -32.38 -2.26 15.38
C LEU A 565 -31.00 -1.98 14.77
N GLY A 566 -30.08 -1.35 15.52
CA GLY A 566 -28.83 -0.78 14.98
C GLY A 566 -29.04 0.39 14.01
N ALA A 567 -30.26 0.60 13.51
CA ALA A 567 -30.61 1.76 12.71
C ALA A 567 -30.99 2.93 13.63
N ALA A 568 -30.36 4.08 13.42
CA ALA A 568 -30.69 5.32 14.09
C ALA A 568 -32.18 5.65 13.91
N SER A 569 -32.95 5.68 14.99
CA SER A 569 -34.25 6.34 15.01
C SER A 569 -34.00 7.84 14.87
N ILE A 570 -34.11 8.36 13.64
CA ILE A 570 -34.02 9.79 13.35
C ILE A 570 -35.33 10.43 13.85
N ALA A 571 -35.29 11.02 15.04
CA ALA A 571 -36.33 11.96 15.44
C ALA A 571 -36.09 13.26 14.68
N VAL A 572 -36.85 13.48 13.61
CA VAL A 572 -36.81 14.75 12.89
C VAL A 572 -37.50 15.79 13.77
N ASP A 573 -36.77 16.87 14.06
CA ASP A 573 -37.26 17.97 14.86
C ASP A 573 -38.56 18.56 14.25
N PRO A 574 -39.63 18.79 15.05
CA PRO A 574 -40.89 19.36 14.55
C PRO A 574 -40.73 20.75 13.92
N GLY A 575 -39.73 21.52 14.34
CA GLY A 575 -39.34 22.80 13.73
C GLY A 575 -38.74 22.60 12.34
N ARG A 576 -37.85 21.61 12.17
CA ARG A 576 -37.28 21.21 10.88
C ARG A 576 -38.32 20.67 9.90
N LEU A 577 -39.32 19.95 10.39
CA LEU A 577 -40.45 19.50 9.58
C LEU A 577 -41.33 20.68 9.11
N ALA A 578 -41.47 21.73 9.93
CA ALA A 578 -42.16 22.96 9.53
C ALA A 578 -41.32 23.79 8.53
N GLU A 579 -40.01 23.86 8.71
CA GLU A 579 -39.06 24.52 7.78
C GLU A 579 -38.94 23.81 6.42
N LEU A 580 -39.14 22.49 6.37
CA LEU A 580 -39.19 21.69 5.14
C LEU A 580 -40.59 21.70 4.47
N GLY A 581 -41.56 22.44 5.00
CA GLY A 581 -42.93 22.47 4.48
C GLY A 581 -43.71 21.15 4.66
N LEU A 582 -43.26 20.29 5.58
CA LEU A 582 -43.83 18.97 5.87
C LEU A 582 -44.67 18.93 7.15
N LEU A 583 -44.59 19.97 8.00
CA LEU A 583 -45.55 20.31 9.05
C LEU A 583 -46.16 21.68 8.76
N GLY A 584 -47.12 21.64 7.86
CA GLY A 584 -47.83 22.79 7.35
C GLY A 584 -48.36 22.35 6.01
N ALA A 585 -49.64 22.05 5.95
CA ALA A 585 -50.32 21.84 4.69
C ALA A 585 -50.04 23.07 3.80
N ASP A 586 -49.15 22.92 2.83
CA ASP A 586 -49.31 23.33 1.43
C ASP A 586 -47.95 23.53 0.72
N ARG A 587 -47.62 22.54 -0.13
CA ARG A 587 -46.95 22.60 -1.45
C ARG A 587 -45.60 23.37 -1.64
N LEU A 588 -44.57 22.56 -2.00
CA LEU A 588 -43.53 22.77 -3.05
C LEU A 588 -42.61 24.02 -2.93
N PRO A 589 -41.55 24.22 -3.75
CA PRO A 589 -40.61 23.32 -4.45
C PRO A 589 -39.12 23.61 -4.13
N LEU A 590 -38.25 22.67 -4.47
CA LEU A 590 -36.78 22.78 -4.47
C LEU A 590 -36.26 23.73 -5.55
N ALA A 591 -35.43 24.73 -5.22
CA ALA A 591 -34.34 25.25 -6.08
C ALA A 591 -33.56 26.43 -5.45
N GLY A 592 -32.26 26.46 -5.72
CA GLY A 592 -31.39 27.64 -5.63
C GLY A 592 -30.79 27.90 -4.25
N THR A 593 -29.57 28.40 -4.06
CA THR A 593 -28.41 28.70 -4.92
C THR A 593 -27.34 29.26 -3.98
N ARG A 594 -26.06 29.13 -4.35
CA ARG A 594 -24.91 29.96 -3.91
C ARG A 594 -24.33 29.67 -2.52
N ALA A 595 -23.04 29.85 -2.29
CA ALA A 595 -21.83 29.95 -3.12
C ALA A 595 -20.67 30.08 -2.12
N GLY A 596 -19.51 29.53 -2.46
CA GLY A 596 -18.25 29.88 -1.80
C GLY A 596 -17.80 28.85 -0.76
N THR A 597 -16.83 28.04 -1.14
CA THR A 597 -15.42 28.39 -0.96
C THR A 597 -14.55 27.30 -1.57
N GLU A 598 -13.82 27.68 -2.62
CA GLU A 598 -12.39 27.39 -2.87
C GLU A 598 -11.86 26.03 -2.40
N PRO A 599 -11.64 25.12 -3.35
CA PRO A 599 -11.17 23.79 -3.00
C PRO A 599 -9.64 23.60 -3.20
N LEU A 600 -8.94 23.19 -2.13
CA LEU A 600 -7.53 22.76 -2.10
C LEU A 600 -7.21 21.61 -3.08
N ALA A 601 -6.34 21.90 -4.04
CA ALA A 601 -5.79 21.02 -5.08
C ALA A 601 -5.25 19.65 -4.60
N GLY A 602 -5.61 18.56 -5.31
CA GLY A 602 -4.56 17.84 -6.08
C GLY A 602 -4.15 16.39 -5.78
N LEU A 603 -4.68 15.63 -4.81
CA LEU A 603 -4.41 14.18 -4.66
C LEU A 603 -5.60 13.46 -3.99
N PRO A 604 -5.96 12.21 -4.37
CA PRO A 604 -6.99 11.46 -3.66
C PRO A 604 -6.52 11.05 -2.25
N PRO A 605 -7.44 10.94 -1.27
CA PRO A 605 -7.15 10.91 0.16
C PRO A 605 -6.44 9.65 0.68
N TRP A 606 -6.09 8.69 -0.19
CA TRP A 606 -5.50 7.40 0.16
C TRP A 606 -4.18 7.11 -0.57
N SER A 607 -3.65 8.04 -1.36
CA SER A 607 -2.30 7.94 -1.93
C SER A 607 -1.24 8.16 -0.85
N LEU A 608 -0.22 7.29 -0.79
CA LEU A 608 0.92 7.50 0.10
C LEU A 608 1.70 8.75 -0.34
N PRO A 609 2.00 9.70 0.57
CA PRO A 609 2.77 10.89 0.23
C PRO A 609 4.12 10.50 -0.38
N ALA A 610 4.62 11.28 -1.34
CA ALA A 610 5.93 11.05 -2.00
C ALA A 610 7.12 10.93 -1.03
N ARG A 611 6.93 11.34 0.22
CA ARG A 611 7.92 11.35 1.31
C ARG A 611 7.78 10.15 2.27
N HIS A 612 6.84 9.24 2.01
CA HIS A 612 6.64 8.08 2.87
C HIS A 612 7.91 7.18 2.83
N PRO A 613 8.36 6.63 3.95
CA PRO A 613 9.64 5.91 4.10
C PRO A 613 9.72 4.65 3.24
N LEU A 614 8.55 4.11 2.87
CA LEU A 614 8.39 3.01 1.93
C LEU A 614 8.63 3.48 0.48
N THR A 615 8.30 4.75 0.17
CA THR A 615 8.61 5.47 -1.09
C THR A 615 10.09 5.84 -1.20
N ALA A 616 10.74 6.20 -0.09
CA ALA A 616 12.18 6.47 -0.05
C ALA A 616 13.04 5.19 -0.03
N ARG A 617 12.60 4.11 0.63
CA ARG A 617 13.29 2.81 0.56
C ARG A 617 13.06 2.08 -0.77
N ALA A 618 12.01 2.42 -1.51
CA ALA A 618 11.76 1.86 -2.83
C ALA A 618 12.84 2.19 -3.87
N SER A 619 13.69 3.19 -3.63
CA SER A 619 14.87 3.47 -4.48
C SER A 619 16.11 2.65 -4.12
N GLU A 620 16.18 2.05 -2.93
CA GLU A 620 17.39 1.39 -2.40
C GLU A 620 17.18 -0.10 -2.03
N ASP A 621 15.95 -0.51 -1.74
CA ASP A 621 15.57 -1.87 -1.31
C ASP A 621 14.47 -2.44 -2.23
N PRO A 622 14.76 -3.51 -3.01
CA PRO A 622 13.80 -4.12 -3.93
C PRO A 622 12.53 -4.63 -3.26
N LEU A 623 12.61 -5.06 -1.99
CA LEU A 623 11.48 -5.59 -1.22
C LEU A 623 10.59 -4.45 -0.70
N ALA A 624 11.18 -3.29 -0.42
CA ALA A 624 10.45 -2.07 -0.09
C ALA A 624 9.81 -1.44 -1.34
N LYS A 625 10.49 -1.50 -2.49
CA LYS A 625 9.90 -1.16 -3.79
C LYS A 625 8.65 -2.00 -4.01
N GLU A 626 8.75 -3.32 -3.80
CA GLU A 626 7.68 -4.29 -4.11
C GLU A 626 6.46 -4.09 -3.22
N LEU A 627 6.71 -3.85 -1.93
CA LEU A 627 5.66 -3.51 -0.98
C LEU A 627 5.01 -2.14 -1.27
N LEU A 628 5.77 -1.15 -1.76
CA LEU A 628 5.20 0.15 -2.13
C LEU A 628 4.27 0.05 -3.34
N ALA A 629 4.69 -0.65 -4.40
CA ALA A 629 3.87 -0.86 -5.59
C ALA A 629 2.56 -1.58 -5.25
N LEU A 630 2.62 -2.61 -4.40
CA LEU A 630 1.45 -3.36 -3.90
C LEU A 630 0.48 -2.47 -3.09
N LEU A 631 1.01 -1.58 -2.25
CA LEU A 631 0.21 -0.67 -1.43
C LEU A 631 -0.46 0.41 -2.27
N THR A 632 0.24 0.96 -3.27
CA THR A 632 -0.30 1.93 -4.22
C THR A 632 -1.40 1.29 -5.07
N GLU A 633 -1.15 0.09 -5.62
CA GLU A 633 -2.13 -0.67 -6.41
C GLU A 633 -3.38 -1.06 -5.59
N THR A 634 -3.20 -1.48 -4.33
CA THR A 634 -4.32 -1.80 -3.42
C THR A 634 -5.15 -0.56 -3.08
N ALA A 635 -4.50 0.61 -2.91
CA ALA A 635 -5.17 1.86 -2.62
C ALA A 635 -5.94 2.39 -3.86
N ASP A 636 -5.34 2.27 -5.06
CA ASP A 636 -5.97 2.61 -6.34
C ASP A 636 -7.21 1.74 -6.64
N ILE A 637 -7.13 0.43 -6.39
CA ILE A 637 -8.27 -0.49 -6.52
C ILE A 637 -9.37 -0.19 -5.49
N ALA A 638 -9.01 0.10 -4.24
CA ALA A 638 -9.98 0.46 -3.19
C ALA A 638 -10.69 1.80 -3.47
N GLY A 639 -9.97 2.79 -4.01
CA GLY A 639 -10.54 4.07 -4.44
C GLY A 639 -11.51 3.92 -5.61
N THR A 640 -11.18 3.06 -6.58
CA THR A 640 -12.03 2.77 -7.74
C THR A 640 -13.31 2.02 -7.35
N LEU A 641 -13.23 1.11 -6.36
CA LEU A 641 -14.37 0.37 -5.83
C LEU A 641 -15.30 1.21 -4.93
N LEU A 642 -14.77 2.23 -4.25
CA LEU A 642 -15.55 3.12 -3.37
C LEU A 642 -16.21 4.29 -4.13
N ALA A 643 -15.71 4.64 -5.31
CA ALA A 643 -16.19 5.77 -6.11
C ALA A 643 -17.20 5.40 -7.22
N SER A 644 -17.45 4.11 -7.46
CA SER A 644 -18.34 3.65 -8.53
C SER A 644 -19.81 3.68 -8.10
N PRO A 645 -20.71 4.45 -8.76
CA PRO A 645 -22.14 4.33 -8.56
C PRO A 645 -22.62 2.95 -9.03
N ALA A 646 -23.34 2.25 -8.17
CA ALA A 646 -24.03 1.04 -8.54
C ALA A 646 -25.27 1.38 -9.40
N ASP A 647 -25.06 1.66 -10.69
CA ASP A 647 -26.12 1.57 -11.70
C ASP A 647 -25.55 1.10 -13.04
N GLY A 648 -25.38 -0.21 -13.11
CA GLY A 648 -25.26 -0.95 -14.35
C GLY A 648 -26.36 -2.00 -14.40
N THR A 649 -27.56 -1.61 -14.81
CA THR A 649 -28.40 -2.51 -15.62
C THR A 649 -29.24 -1.71 -16.60
N GLU A 650 -28.70 -1.42 -17.78
CA GLU A 650 -29.52 -1.54 -18.98
C GLU A 650 -29.16 -2.85 -19.67
N ARG A 651 -30.17 -3.71 -19.78
CA ARG A 651 -30.07 -5.02 -20.41
C ARG A 651 -29.89 -4.82 -21.91
N LEU A 652 -28.79 -5.33 -22.42
CA LEU A 652 -28.64 -5.71 -23.82
C LEU A 652 -29.88 -6.51 -24.28
N ARG A 653 -30.65 -5.91 -25.20
CA ARG A 653 -31.44 -6.68 -26.17
C ARG A 653 -30.64 -6.68 -27.47
N PRO A 654 -30.41 -7.84 -28.10
CA PRO A 654 -29.80 -7.91 -29.42
C PRO A 654 -30.88 -7.58 -30.45
N GLU A 655 -30.71 -6.48 -31.19
CA GLU A 655 -31.39 -6.24 -32.46
C GLU A 655 -30.31 -6.17 -33.56
N PRO A 656 -30.49 -6.90 -34.67
CA PRO A 656 -29.51 -6.98 -35.75
C PRO A 656 -29.66 -5.76 -36.67
N VAL A 657 -28.57 -5.04 -36.96
CA VAL A 657 -28.57 -4.06 -38.05
C VAL A 657 -27.46 -4.38 -39.04
N ALA A 658 -27.93 -4.65 -40.25
CA ALA A 658 -27.20 -4.96 -41.46
C ALA A 658 -26.28 -3.81 -41.91
N GLY A 659 -25.28 -4.19 -42.72
CA GLY A 659 -24.27 -3.28 -43.24
C GLY A 659 -24.75 -2.26 -44.26
N GLY A 660 -23.83 -1.33 -44.55
CA GLY A 660 -23.86 -0.42 -45.69
C GLY A 660 -22.69 0.58 -45.60
N PRO A 661 -21.98 0.88 -46.71
CA PRO A 661 -20.91 1.87 -46.74
C PRO A 661 -21.46 3.27 -47.03
N GLY A 662 -21.01 4.28 -46.28
CA GLY A 662 -21.26 5.73 -46.47
C GLY A 662 -20.74 6.46 -45.24
N ASP A 663 -20.15 7.65 -45.26
CA ASP A 663 -20.16 8.81 -46.16
C ASP A 663 -18.93 9.68 -45.77
N PRO A 664 -18.13 10.28 -46.68
CA PRO A 664 -16.88 10.98 -46.32
C PRO A 664 -17.04 12.33 -45.60
N ASP A 665 -18.26 12.87 -45.47
CA ASP A 665 -18.52 14.23 -44.96
C ASP A 665 -19.29 14.28 -43.62
N GLY A 666 -19.24 13.21 -42.81
CA GLY A 666 -19.80 13.22 -41.45
C GLY A 666 -18.97 14.07 -40.47
N PRO A 667 -19.58 14.65 -39.41
CA PRO A 667 -18.84 15.36 -38.36
C PRO A 667 -17.78 14.44 -37.73
N PRO A 668 -16.65 14.97 -37.24
CA PRO A 668 -15.55 14.16 -36.73
C PRO A 668 -16.04 13.24 -35.61
N ALA A 669 -15.56 12.00 -35.64
CA ALA A 669 -15.92 10.92 -34.73
C ALA A 669 -16.06 11.41 -33.28
N ASP A 670 -17.22 11.14 -32.68
CA ASP A 670 -17.58 11.51 -31.31
C ASP A 670 -16.40 11.28 -30.35
N GLY A 671 -15.88 12.38 -29.79
CA GLY A 671 -14.93 12.34 -28.68
C GLY A 671 -15.54 11.67 -27.45
N PRO A 672 -14.76 11.47 -26.38
CA PRO A 672 -15.23 10.76 -25.21
C PRO A 672 -16.49 11.40 -24.63
N ARG A 673 -17.50 10.56 -24.35
CA ARG A 673 -18.74 10.99 -23.70
C ARG A 673 -18.44 11.27 -22.23
N ALA A 674 -18.17 12.53 -21.91
CA ALA A 674 -18.20 13.02 -20.56
C ALA A 674 -19.66 13.13 -20.11
N ASP A 675 -20.04 12.44 -19.04
CA ASP A 675 -21.36 12.64 -18.44
C ASP A 675 -21.44 14.05 -17.84
N GLY A 676 -22.51 14.76 -18.21
CA GLY A 676 -22.63 16.23 -18.16
C GLY A 676 -21.99 16.90 -16.96
N LEU A 677 -21.23 17.97 -17.25
CA LEU A 677 -20.58 18.82 -16.26
C LEU A 677 -21.60 19.38 -15.24
N ARG A 678 -21.41 19.06 -13.95
CA ARG A 678 -22.30 19.50 -12.86
C ARG A 678 -21.60 20.51 -11.96
N ALA A 679 -22.28 21.60 -11.63
CA ALA A 679 -21.77 22.57 -10.67
C ALA A 679 -21.96 22.07 -9.23
N ASP A 680 -20.95 22.21 -8.37
CA ASP A 680 -20.98 21.75 -6.96
C ASP A 680 -20.97 22.90 -5.93
N GLY A 681 -21.11 24.14 -6.41
CA GLY A 681 -21.11 25.36 -5.59
C GLY A 681 -19.72 25.99 -5.36
N THR A 682 -18.65 25.25 -5.66
CA THR A 682 -17.24 25.71 -5.56
C THR A 682 -16.45 25.54 -6.85
N GLY A 683 -16.97 24.76 -7.79
CA GLY A 683 -16.44 24.49 -9.11
C GLY A 683 -17.39 23.58 -9.89
N TRP A 684 -16.81 22.62 -10.62
CA TRP A 684 -17.55 21.63 -11.39
C TRP A 684 -16.98 20.24 -11.22
N THR A 685 -17.85 19.24 -11.39
CA THR A 685 -17.50 17.83 -11.42
C THR A 685 -18.07 17.16 -12.66
N ALA A 686 -17.35 16.19 -13.21
CA ALA A 686 -17.79 15.33 -14.30
C ALA A 686 -17.24 13.90 -14.11
N THR A 687 -17.74 12.96 -14.90
CA THR A 687 -17.19 11.60 -14.97
C THR A 687 -16.69 11.35 -16.38
N LEU A 688 -15.42 10.96 -16.51
CA LEU A 688 -14.84 10.48 -17.75
C LEU A 688 -14.95 8.96 -17.81
N HIS A 689 -15.69 8.44 -18.79
CA HIS A 689 -15.77 7.01 -19.06
C HIS A 689 -14.65 6.57 -20.00
N VAL A 690 -13.66 5.86 -19.46
CA VAL A 690 -12.49 5.39 -20.20
C VAL A 690 -12.62 3.90 -20.50
N SER A 691 -12.74 3.56 -21.79
CA SER A 691 -12.67 2.19 -22.25
C SER A 691 -12.20 2.14 -23.70
N THR A 692 -11.81 0.96 -24.20
CA THR A 692 -11.56 0.82 -25.64
C THR A 692 -12.84 0.90 -26.48
N SER A 693 -14.02 0.84 -25.87
CA SER A 693 -15.30 1.06 -26.56
C SER A 693 -15.66 2.55 -26.68
N THR A 694 -15.38 3.37 -25.66
CA THR A 694 -15.63 4.83 -25.70
C THR A 694 -14.47 5.59 -26.34
N MET A 695 -13.25 5.04 -26.25
CA MET A 695 -12.02 5.63 -26.78
C MET A 695 -11.25 4.57 -27.60
N PRO A 696 -11.75 4.16 -28.78
CA PRO A 696 -11.16 3.05 -29.55
C PRO A 696 -9.73 3.32 -30.04
N TYR A 697 -9.33 4.59 -30.17
CA TYR A 697 -7.97 4.97 -30.53
C TYR A 697 -6.93 4.55 -29.47
N LEU A 698 -7.33 4.23 -28.24
CA LEU A 698 -6.41 3.76 -27.19
C LEU A 698 -5.82 2.37 -27.45
N LEU A 699 -6.41 1.59 -28.36
CA LEU A 699 -5.79 0.34 -28.83
C LEU A 699 -4.49 0.58 -29.60
N ASP A 700 -4.29 1.80 -30.10
CA ASP A 700 -3.06 2.27 -30.73
C ASP A 700 -2.11 2.97 -29.74
N HIS A 701 -2.44 2.96 -28.44
CA HIS A 701 -1.56 3.35 -27.34
C HIS A 701 -1.55 2.22 -26.29
N ALA A 702 -1.15 1.03 -26.75
CA ALA A 702 -1.11 -0.20 -25.97
C ALA A 702 0.32 -0.67 -25.75
N LEU A 703 0.70 -0.88 -24.49
CA LEU A 703 2.10 -1.07 -24.09
C LEU A 703 2.64 -2.47 -24.30
N THR A 704 1.73 -3.42 -24.42
CA THR A 704 2.05 -4.84 -24.52
C THR A 704 1.60 -5.33 -25.89
N PRO A 705 2.55 -5.72 -26.75
CA PRO A 705 2.20 -6.32 -28.03
C PRO A 705 1.61 -7.72 -27.79
N GLN A 706 0.50 -8.00 -28.46
CA GLN A 706 -0.16 -9.31 -28.47
C GLN A 706 -0.46 -9.70 -29.93
N PRO A 707 -0.76 -10.98 -30.22
CA PRO A 707 -1.15 -11.40 -31.55
C PRO A 707 -2.28 -10.54 -32.13
N PRO A 708 -2.31 -10.29 -33.45
CA PRO A 708 -3.45 -9.65 -34.09
C PRO A 708 -4.75 -10.38 -33.77
N GLY A 709 -5.79 -9.64 -33.39
CA GLY A 709 -7.09 -10.21 -33.00
C GLY A 709 -7.11 -10.87 -31.62
N TRP A 710 -6.11 -10.61 -30.75
CA TRP A 710 -6.11 -11.09 -29.37
C TRP A 710 -7.42 -10.69 -28.65
N PRO A 711 -8.18 -11.67 -28.11
CA PRO A 711 -9.54 -11.42 -27.63
C PRO A 711 -9.59 -10.73 -26.26
N ASP A 712 -8.56 -10.89 -25.43
CA ASP A 712 -8.49 -10.26 -24.11
C ASP A 712 -7.71 -8.94 -24.19
N LEU A 713 -8.43 -7.85 -24.42
CA LEU A 713 -7.81 -6.55 -24.64
C LEU A 713 -7.03 -6.03 -23.42
N ALA A 714 -7.30 -6.52 -22.20
CA ALA A 714 -6.55 -6.15 -21.00
C ALA A 714 -5.08 -6.61 -21.08
N ASP A 715 -4.81 -7.73 -21.74
CA ASP A 715 -3.45 -8.25 -21.95
C ASP A 715 -2.61 -7.37 -22.89
N ARG A 716 -3.25 -6.47 -23.66
CA ARG A 716 -2.55 -5.47 -24.48
C ARG A 716 -2.14 -4.23 -23.67
N ARG A 717 -2.70 -4.06 -22.47
CA ARG A 717 -2.56 -2.87 -21.61
C ARG A 717 -2.73 -1.55 -22.39
N PRO A 718 -3.91 -1.29 -22.97
CA PRO A 718 -4.22 0.01 -23.56
C PRO A 718 -4.31 1.06 -22.46
N VAL A 719 -3.64 2.19 -22.64
CA VAL A 719 -3.57 3.27 -21.64
C VAL A 719 -3.78 4.63 -22.30
N VAL A 720 -4.39 5.57 -21.59
CA VAL A 720 -4.55 6.95 -22.07
C VAL A 720 -3.20 7.64 -22.09
N ALA A 721 -2.82 8.21 -23.24
CA ALA A 721 -1.57 8.96 -23.36
C ALA A 721 -1.59 10.20 -22.47
N ALA A 722 -0.45 10.57 -21.88
CA ALA A 722 -0.32 11.75 -21.03
C ALA A 722 -0.76 13.05 -21.75
N THR A 723 -0.47 13.13 -23.04
CA THR A 723 -0.86 14.24 -23.92
C THR A 723 -2.34 14.20 -24.31
N THR A 724 -2.98 13.03 -24.34
CA THR A 724 -4.45 12.92 -24.43
C THR A 724 -5.09 13.48 -23.16
N ILE A 725 -4.53 13.21 -21.98
CA ILE A 725 -5.03 13.80 -20.73
C ILE A 725 -4.91 15.33 -20.76
N VAL A 726 -3.81 15.89 -21.28
CA VAL A 726 -3.67 17.35 -21.47
C VAL A 726 -4.76 17.91 -22.37
N HIS A 727 -5.09 17.23 -23.47
CA HIS A 727 -6.19 17.62 -24.36
C HIS A 727 -7.52 17.64 -23.60
N LEU A 728 -7.82 16.57 -22.85
CA LEU A 728 -9.03 16.48 -22.03
C LEU A 728 -9.08 17.55 -20.93
N MET A 729 -7.94 17.93 -20.33
CA MET A 729 -7.88 19.05 -19.38
C MET A 729 -8.39 20.34 -20.03
N ALA A 730 -7.92 20.63 -21.24
CA ALA A 730 -8.36 21.81 -21.98
C ALA A 730 -9.87 21.75 -22.28
N ASP A 731 -10.38 20.62 -22.76
CA ASP A 731 -11.80 20.43 -23.07
C ASP A 731 -12.68 20.69 -21.83
N TYR A 732 -12.37 20.05 -20.71
CA TYR A 732 -13.16 20.23 -19.48
C TYR A 732 -13.10 21.67 -18.97
N ALA A 733 -11.93 22.31 -19.02
CA ALA A 733 -11.79 23.72 -18.61
C ALA A 733 -12.63 24.65 -19.50
N LEU A 734 -12.70 24.39 -20.81
CA LEU A 734 -13.53 25.15 -21.74
C LEU A 734 -15.03 24.93 -21.49
N MET A 735 -15.44 23.70 -21.19
CA MET A 735 -16.82 23.40 -20.79
C MET A 735 -17.21 24.14 -19.51
N ALA A 736 -16.33 24.16 -18.51
CA ALA A 736 -16.54 24.90 -17.25
C ALA A 736 -16.57 26.41 -17.48
N ASP A 737 -15.70 26.94 -18.34
CA ASP A 737 -15.69 28.37 -18.65
C ASP A 737 -16.98 28.82 -19.35
N TYR A 738 -17.44 28.03 -20.32
CA TYR A 738 -18.70 28.27 -21.00
C TYR A 738 -19.87 28.23 -20.01
N ALA A 739 -19.91 27.24 -19.12
CA ALA A 739 -20.93 27.13 -18.07
C ALA A 739 -20.90 28.33 -17.09
N ARG A 740 -19.71 28.89 -16.81
CA ARG A 740 -19.53 30.03 -15.90
C ARG A 740 -19.95 31.36 -16.54
N ARG A 741 -19.59 31.60 -17.80
CA ARG A 741 -19.66 32.93 -18.42
C ARG A 741 -20.69 33.06 -19.53
N ALA A 742 -21.22 31.95 -20.03
CA ALA A 742 -22.03 31.90 -21.25
C ALA A 742 -21.35 32.55 -22.48
N SER A 743 -20.02 32.63 -22.47
CA SER A 743 -19.18 33.17 -23.54
C SER A 743 -18.03 32.19 -23.80
N GLY A 744 -17.75 31.85 -25.05
CA GLY A 744 -16.67 30.93 -25.39
C GLY A 744 -15.30 31.61 -25.39
N ARG A 745 -14.40 31.16 -24.50
CA ARG A 745 -12.96 31.42 -24.58
C ARG A 745 -12.24 30.22 -25.17
N ILE A 746 -10.93 30.35 -25.37
CA ILE A 746 -10.04 29.30 -25.86
C ILE A 746 -8.96 28.97 -24.84
N ALA A 747 -8.46 27.74 -24.87
CA ALA A 747 -7.33 27.34 -24.05
C ALA A 747 -6.03 27.89 -24.68
N VAL A 748 -5.28 28.68 -23.91
CA VAL A 748 -4.02 29.30 -24.37
C VAL A 748 -2.79 28.73 -23.65
N GLY A 749 -3.00 27.88 -22.65
CA GLY A 749 -1.93 27.08 -22.08
C GLY A 749 -2.37 26.13 -20.98
N VAL A 750 -1.51 25.17 -20.68
CA VAL A 750 -1.69 24.18 -19.61
C VAL A 750 -0.40 24.13 -18.80
N TYR A 751 -0.47 24.28 -17.48
CA TYR A 751 0.67 24.52 -16.60
C TYR A 751 0.66 23.53 -15.43
N ASP A 752 1.83 23.31 -14.81
CA ASP A 752 2.00 22.48 -13.62
C ASP A 752 1.36 21.09 -13.74
N VAL A 753 1.51 20.46 -14.91
CA VAL A 753 0.89 19.16 -15.19
C VAL A 753 1.67 18.07 -14.50
N ARG A 754 0.97 17.20 -13.76
CA ARG A 754 1.51 16.01 -13.11
C ARG A 754 0.72 14.78 -13.52
N PHE A 755 1.44 13.70 -13.78
CA PHE A 755 0.87 12.38 -14.05
C PHE A 755 1.31 11.45 -12.92
N ASP A 756 0.35 11.04 -12.09
CA ASP A 756 0.61 10.27 -10.88
C ASP A 756 0.54 8.76 -11.16
N ASN A 757 -0.44 8.32 -11.96
CA ASN A 757 -0.65 6.92 -12.34
C ASN A 757 -1.04 6.78 -13.81
N TRP A 758 -0.84 5.58 -14.33
CA TRP A 758 -1.28 5.19 -15.67
C TRP A 758 -2.80 5.04 -15.67
N LEU A 759 -3.48 5.62 -16.65
CA LEU A 759 -4.93 5.49 -16.80
C LEU A 759 -5.25 4.37 -17.79
N PRO A 760 -5.61 3.15 -17.33
CA PRO A 760 -5.91 2.03 -18.22
C PRO A 760 -7.24 2.24 -18.94
N ALA A 761 -7.37 1.65 -20.13
CA ALA A 761 -8.63 1.56 -20.86
C ALA A 761 -9.28 0.18 -20.79
N GLU A 762 -8.56 -0.82 -20.27
CA GLU A 762 -9.09 -2.16 -20.02
C GLU A 762 -8.58 -2.70 -18.67
N PRO A 763 -9.47 -3.14 -17.76
CA PRO A 763 -10.94 -3.02 -17.86
C PRO A 763 -11.41 -1.56 -17.90
N ALA A 764 -12.64 -1.33 -18.38
CA ALA A 764 -13.24 0.00 -18.40
C ALA A 764 -13.22 0.67 -17.01
N VAL A 765 -12.90 1.96 -16.95
CA VAL A 765 -12.79 2.73 -15.72
C VAL A 765 -13.50 4.07 -15.83
N ASP A 766 -14.21 4.43 -14.76
CA ASP A 766 -14.85 5.72 -14.60
C ASP A 766 -13.97 6.62 -13.74
N VAL A 767 -13.53 7.74 -14.31
CA VAL A 767 -12.64 8.69 -13.65
C VAL A 767 -13.41 9.93 -13.26
N ALA A 768 -13.45 10.21 -11.95
CA ALA A 768 -13.99 11.47 -11.46
C ALA A 768 -13.07 12.64 -11.87
N VAL A 769 -13.64 13.62 -12.55
CA VAL A 769 -12.96 14.85 -12.97
C VAL A 769 -13.49 16.01 -12.14
N SER A 770 -12.61 16.71 -11.45
CA SER A 770 -12.96 17.92 -10.70
C SER A 770 -12.28 19.14 -11.30
N LEU A 771 -13.03 20.24 -11.36
CA LEU A 771 -12.61 21.51 -11.93
C LEU A 771 -12.85 22.63 -10.94
N ARG A 772 -11.80 23.41 -10.65
CA ARG A 772 -11.83 24.48 -9.67
C ARG A 772 -11.32 25.77 -10.32
N PRO A 773 -12.10 26.85 -10.35
CA PRO A 773 -11.62 28.11 -10.91
C PRO A 773 -10.55 28.71 -9.99
N GLU A 774 -9.40 29.07 -10.54
CA GLU A 774 -8.33 29.79 -9.82
C GLU A 774 -8.21 31.21 -10.39
N GLY A 775 -9.17 32.05 -10.00
CA GLY A 775 -9.33 33.39 -10.57
C GLY A 775 -10.26 33.45 -11.77
N ASN A 776 -9.97 34.35 -12.71
CA ASN A 776 -10.88 34.69 -13.82
C ASN A 776 -10.57 33.97 -15.12
N ASP A 777 -9.36 33.47 -15.30
CA ASP A 777 -8.84 32.96 -16.57
C ASP A 777 -8.15 31.60 -16.41
N ARG A 778 -8.26 30.95 -15.24
CA ARG A 778 -7.61 29.68 -14.96
C ARG A 778 -8.53 28.68 -14.27
N TYR A 779 -8.34 27.41 -14.61
CA TYR A 779 -9.07 26.28 -14.06
C TYR A 779 -8.08 25.19 -13.68
N ARG A 780 -8.04 24.83 -12.40
CA ARG A 780 -7.37 23.60 -11.97
C ARG A 780 -8.25 22.42 -12.31
N VAL A 781 -7.73 21.50 -13.11
CA VAL A 781 -8.40 20.28 -13.53
C VAL A 781 -7.69 19.09 -12.88
N THR A 782 -8.46 18.16 -12.31
CA THR A 782 -7.92 16.97 -11.65
C THR A 782 -8.72 15.75 -12.06
N PHE A 783 -8.03 14.78 -12.66
CA PHE A 783 -8.49 13.42 -12.93
C PHE A 783 -8.10 12.58 -11.71
N ALA A 784 -9.08 12.20 -10.89
CA ALA A 784 -8.85 11.61 -9.58
C ALA A 784 -7.94 10.36 -9.66
N GLY A 785 -6.78 10.43 -9.00
CA GLY A 785 -5.81 9.33 -8.94
C GLY A 785 -4.88 9.20 -10.16
N TYR A 786 -5.03 10.03 -11.20
CA TYR A 786 -4.26 9.89 -12.44
C TYR A 786 -3.46 11.14 -12.81
N ALA A 787 -4.07 12.32 -12.79
CA ALA A 787 -3.40 13.53 -13.25
C ALA A 787 -4.02 14.82 -12.73
N SER A 788 -3.23 15.88 -12.66
CA SER A 788 -3.71 17.23 -12.39
C SER A 788 -2.93 18.28 -13.17
N GLY A 789 -3.56 19.43 -13.42
CA GLY A 789 -2.93 20.54 -14.13
C GLY A 789 -3.77 21.81 -14.06
N LEU A 790 -3.19 22.93 -14.47
CA LEU A 790 -3.83 24.24 -14.51
C LEU A 790 -4.01 24.69 -15.95
N VAL A 791 -5.25 24.86 -16.40
CA VAL A 791 -5.56 25.35 -17.75
C VAL A 791 -5.80 26.85 -17.70
N ARG A 792 -5.11 27.61 -18.56
CA ARG A 792 -5.35 29.04 -18.78
C ARG A 792 -6.21 29.24 -20.02
N VAL A 793 -7.26 30.03 -19.89
CA VAL A 793 -8.20 30.37 -20.97
C VAL A 793 -8.20 31.88 -21.26
N ALA A 794 -8.37 32.26 -22.52
CA ALA A 794 -8.40 33.66 -22.94
C ALA A 794 -9.33 33.88 -24.14
N ASP A 795 -9.66 35.13 -24.45
CA ASP A 795 -10.52 35.48 -25.59
C ASP A 795 -9.81 35.29 -26.95
N ALA A 796 -8.48 35.35 -26.95
CA ALA A 796 -7.62 35.18 -28.13
C ALA A 796 -6.25 34.61 -27.75
N TYR A 797 -5.57 34.00 -28.71
CA TYR A 797 -4.19 33.55 -28.55
C TYR A 797 -3.25 34.76 -28.36
N PRO A 798 -2.10 34.59 -27.70
CA PRO A 798 -1.10 35.65 -27.59
C PRO A 798 -0.74 36.23 -28.97
N ALA A 799 -0.74 37.56 -29.09
CA ALA A 799 -0.43 38.25 -30.33
C ALA A 799 1.06 38.14 -30.70
N GLU A 800 1.94 38.12 -29.68
CA GLU A 800 3.37 37.92 -29.84
C GLU A 800 3.69 36.42 -29.83
N ARG A 801 4.37 35.96 -30.88
CA ARG A 801 4.81 34.57 -31.04
C ARG A 801 6.31 34.48 -30.81
N PRO A 802 6.79 33.47 -30.07
CA PRO A 802 8.22 33.30 -29.89
C PRO A 802 8.89 32.99 -31.24
N PRO A 803 10.15 33.42 -31.44
CA PRO A 803 10.89 33.03 -32.63
C PRO A 803 11.16 31.52 -32.63
N ARG A 804 11.39 30.99 -33.83
CA ARG A 804 11.92 29.63 -33.99
C ARG A 804 13.27 29.51 -33.29
N TRP A 805 13.50 28.41 -32.59
CA TRP A 805 14.80 28.15 -32.00
C TRP A 805 15.87 27.97 -33.09
N PRO A 806 17.08 28.51 -32.89
CA PRO A 806 18.16 28.34 -33.84
C PRO A 806 18.56 26.86 -33.95
N VAL A 807 19.04 26.47 -35.13
CA VAL A 807 19.59 25.15 -35.39
C VAL A 807 21.08 25.32 -35.65
N ASP A 808 21.91 24.65 -34.86
CA ASP A 808 23.34 24.55 -35.13
C ASP A 808 23.57 23.44 -36.16
N ALA A 809 23.75 23.84 -37.42
CA ALA A 809 23.94 22.91 -38.53
C ALA A 809 25.26 22.13 -38.44
N ASP A 810 26.27 22.67 -37.76
CA ASP A 810 27.59 22.04 -37.63
C ASP A 810 27.61 20.93 -36.55
N ALA A 811 26.71 21.03 -35.56
CA ALA A 811 26.53 20.04 -34.49
C ALA A 811 25.48 18.97 -34.79
N GLU A 812 24.80 19.07 -35.94
CA GLU A 812 23.67 18.20 -36.31
C GLU A 812 24.12 17.00 -37.15
N GLN A 813 23.71 15.81 -36.73
CA GLN A 813 23.93 14.56 -37.43
C GLN A 813 22.68 14.18 -38.25
N PRO A 814 22.86 13.56 -39.43
CA PRO A 814 21.74 13.06 -40.22
C PRO A 814 21.01 11.93 -39.47
N PRO A 815 19.68 11.82 -39.63
CA PRO A 815 18.92 10.76 -38.98
C PRO A 815 19.34 9.38 -39.49
N THR A 816 19.37 8.40 -38.59
CA THR A 816 19.75 7.01 -38.92
C THR A 816 18.56 6.16 -39.40
N MET A 817 17.32 6.68 -39.24
CA MET A 817 16.10 5.98 -39.64
C MET A 817 14.97 6.95 -40.02
N THR A 818 13.98 6.46 -40.75
CA THR A 818 12.77 7.22 -41.06
C THR A 818 11.75 7.13 -39.92
N GLY A 819 10.73 8.00 -39.93
CA GLY A 819 9.59 7.88 -39.00
C GLY A 819 8.86 6.55 -39.14
N ARG A 820 8.78 5.99 -40.35
CA ARG A 820 8.22 4.64 -40.59
C ARG A 820 9.07 3.55 -39.94
N ASP A 821 10.39 3.66 -40.02
CA ASP A 821 11.30 2.68 -39.42
C ASP A 821 11.20 2.71 -37.88
N LEU A 822 11.05 3.88 -37.27
CA LEU A 822 10.83 4.03 -35.81
C LEU A 822 9.75 3.09 -35.28
N TYR A 823 8.62 3.01 -35.99
CA TYR A 823 7.49 2.16 -35.60
C TYR A 823 7.63 0.72 -36.08
N ARG A 824 8.19 0.48 -37.28
CA ARG A 824 8.42 -0.88 -37.79
C ARG A 824 9.38 -1.65 -36.89
N GLU A 825 10.45 -0.99 -36.45
CA GLU A 825 11.45 -1.54 -35.53
C GLU A 825 10.98 -1.53 -34.07
N ARG A 826 9.74 -1.08 -33.80
CA ARG A 826 9.11 -0.99 -32.48
C ARG A 826 9.95 -0.25 -31.44
N TRP A 827 10.69 0.78 -31.87
CA TRP A 827 11.35 1.68 -30.93
C TRP A 827 10.31 2.46 -30.12
N MET A 828 9.14 2.67 -30.74
CA MET A 828 7.93 3.18 -30.13
C MET A 828 6.83 2.11 -30.20
N PHE A 829 6.03 1.96 -29.13
CA PHE A 829 4.93 0.99 -29.06
C PHE A 829 3.64 1.45 -29.78
N HIS A 830 3.59 2.71 -30.18
CA HIS A 830 2.44 3.39 -30.77
C HIS A 830 1.91 2.70 -32.03
N GLY A 831 0.59 2.51 -32.09
CA GLY A 831 -0.17 2.06 -33.26
C GLY A 831 -0.62 3.22 -34.16
N PRO A 832 -1.26 2.91 -35.31
CA PRO A 832 -1.51 3.86 -36.39
C PRO A 832 -2.06 5.25 -36.01
N ALA A 833 -2.97 5.34 -35.03
CA ALA A 833 -3.53 6.62 -34.59
C ALA A 833 -2.50 7.56 -33.92
N PHE A 834 -1.45 7.01 -33.31
CA PHE A 834 -0.37 7.75 -32.62
C PHE A 834 0.97 7.77 -33.39
N GLN A 835 1.06 7.06 -34.52
CA GLN A 835 2.26 7.04 -35.38
C GLN A 835 2.38 8.31 -36.21
N ARG A 836 2.70 9.45 -35.59
CA ARG A 836 2.65 10.77 -36.23
C ARG A 836 4.02 11.34 -36.60
N VAL A 837 5.13 10.69 -36.27
CA VAL A 837 6.46 11.10 -36.77
C VAL A 837 6.56 10.74 -38.26
N ALA A 838 6.54 11.74 -39.15
CA ALA A 838 6.61 11.52 -40.59
C ALA A 838 8.06 11.31 -41.03
N THR A 839 8.97 12.19 -40.63
CA THR A 839 10.41 12.05 -40.89
C THR A 839 11.23 12.80 -39.87
N PHE A 840 12.41 12.30 -39.54
CA PHE A 840 13.41 13.06 -38.81
C PHE A 840 14.15 14.01 -39.76
N LEU A 841 14.60 15.15 -39.24
CA LEU A 841 15.39 16.15 -39.95
C LEU A 841 16.87 16.10 -39.55
N GLY A 842 17.14 15.82 -38.27
CA GLY A 842 18.49 15.72 -37.72
C GLY A 842 18.47 15.62 -36.19
N HIS A 843 19.61 15.26 -35.59
CA HIS A 843 19.77 15.21 -34.13
C HIS A 843 21.19 15.59 -33.72
N GLY A 844 21.37 16.07 -32.50
CA GLY A 844 22.66 16.36 -31.89
C GLY A 844 22.66 16.00 -30.40
N PRO A 845 23.77 16.23 -29.68
CA PRO A 845 23.92 15.86 -28.27
C PRO A 845 22.92 16.51 -27.31
N ALA A 846 22.15 17.51 -27.75
CA ALA A 846 21.14 18.18 -26.92
C ALA A 846 19.83 18.43 -27.67
N HIS A 847 19.64 17.87 -28.88
CA HIS A 847 18.43 18.16 -29.66
C HIS A 847 18.07 17.06 -30.65
N VAL A 848 16.81 17.07 -31.07
CA VAL A 848 16.28 16.27 -32.17
C VAL A 848 15.19 17.07 -32.89
N ARG A 849 15.16 16.97 -34.21
CA ARG A 849 14.17 17.65 -35.06
C ARG A 849 13.47 16.67 -35.97
N ALA A 850 12.16 16.85 -36.14
CA ALA A 850 11.35 16.04 -37.03
C ALA A 850 10.20 16.84 -37.64
N VAL A 851 9.57 16.25 -38.65
CA VAL A 851 8.26 16.67 -39.16
C VAL A 851 7.23 15.67 -38.66
N LEU A 852 6.17 16.19 -38.06
CA LEU A 852 5.04 15.45 -37.52
C LEU A 852 3.80 15.66 -38.38
N ALA A 853 2.90 14.68 -38.42
CA ALA A 853 1.62 14.78 -39.09
C ALA A 853 0.50 15.00 -38.07
N ALA A 854 -0.24 16.11 -38.17
CA ALA A 854 -1.37 16.38 -37.30
C ALA A 854 -2.48 15.32 -37.47
N SER A 855 -3.24 15.07 -36.40
CA SER A 855 -4.20 13.97 -36.30
C SER A 855 -5.48 14.45 -35.61
N PRO A 856 -6.66 13.89 -35.93
CA PRO A 856 -7.86 14.15 -35.12
C PRO A 856 -7.83 13.39 -33.78
N THR A 857 -6.88 12.46 -33.59
CA THR A 857 -6.72 11.72 -32.33
C THR A 857 -6.29 12.65 -31.20
N PRO A 858 -7.06 12.75 -30.09
CA PRO A 858 -6.76 13.65 -28.98
C PRO A 858 -5.33 13.51 -28.44
N GLY A 859 -4.56 14.60 -28.48
CA GLY A 859 -3.20 14.65 -27.95
C GLY A 859 -2.10 13.98 -28.78
N ALA A 860 -2.44 13.29 -29.89
CA ALA A 860 -1.46 12.50 -30.66
C ALA A 860 -0.35 13.34 -31.32
N LEU A 861 -0.60 14.61 -31.64
CA LEU A 861 0.44 15.50 -32.18
C LEU A 861 1.50 15.84 -31.12
N LEU A 862 1.06 16.19 -29.91
CA LEU A 862 1.97 16.44 -28.78
C LEU A 862 2.70 15.16 -28.38
N ASP A 863 2.01 14.02 -28.40
CA ASP A 863 2.57 12.70 -28.11
C ASP A 863 3.76 12.38 -29.03
N ALA A 864 3.60 12.63 -30.32
CA ALA A 864 4.68 12.42 -31.28
C ALA A 864 5.89 13.34 -31.05
N GLY A 865 5.69 14.51 -30.44
CA GLY A 865 6.80 15.31 -29.92
C GLY A 865 7.57 14.60 -28.81
N GLY A 866 6.89 13.91 -27.89
CA GLY A 866 7.54 13.07 -26.88
C GLY A 866 8.28 11.87 -27.48
N GLN A 867 7.75 11.28 -28.56
CA GLN A 867 8.40 10.16 -29.26
C GLN A 867 9.77 10.52 -29.85
N LEU A 868 10.04 11.80 -30.14
CA LEU A 868 11.37 12.28 -30.53
C LEU A 868 12.39 12.10 -29.40
N LEU A 869 11.98 12.27 -28.14
CA LEU A 869 12.86 12.09 -26.98
C LEU A 869 13.27 10.62 -26.84
N GLY A 870 12.34 9.69 -27.09
CA GLY A 870 12.66 8.26 -27.15
C GLY A 870 13.61 7.89 -28.29
N TYR A 871 13.52 8.54 -29.46
CA TYR A 871 14.52 8.41 -30.51
C TYR A 871 15.88 8.97 -30.07
N TRP A 872 15.89 10.16 -29.45
CA TRP A 872 17.12 10.79 -28.96
C TRP A 872 17.85 9.93 -27.93
N LEU A 873 17.13 9.34 -26.97
CA LEU A 873 17.70 8.40 -25.98
C LEU A 873 18.42 7.23 -26.67
N ARG A 874 17.81 6.65 -27.72
CA ARG A 874 18.42 5.53 -28.45
C ARG A 874 19.63 5.92 -29.31
N MET A 875 19.79 7.21 -29.62
CA MET A 875 20.94 7.71 -30.38
C MET A 875 22.11 8.09 -29.49
N HIS A 876 21.85 8.56 -28.26
CA HIS A 876 22.87 9.23 -27.43
C HIS A 876 23.15 8.55 -26.10
N GLU A 877 22.29 7.65 -25.64
CA GLU A 877 22.48 6.91 -24.38
C GLU A 877 22.91 5.47 -24.65
N ALA A 878 23.57 4.84 -23.68
CA ALA A 878 24.01 3.45 -23.78
C ALA A 878 22.93 2.44 -23.32
N ASP A 879 22.03 2.87 -22.43
CA ASP A 879 20.96 2.06 -21.85
C ASP A 879 19.75 2.92 -21.43
N ARG A 880 18.75 2.28 -20.78
CA ARG A 880 17.56 2.96 -20.21
C ARG A 880 16.76 3.77 -21.23
N PHE A 881 16.49 3.12 -22.36
CA PHE A 881 15.78 3.72 -23.51
C PHE A 881 14.27 3.83 -23.33
N VAL A 882 13.71 3.16 -22.32
CA VAL A 882 12.29 3.22 -22.00
C VAL A 882 12.05 4.40 -21.08
N ALA A 883 11.26 5.37 -21.53
CA ALA A 883 10.95 6.57 -20.78
C ALA A 883 9.49 6.98 -21.00
N PHE A 884 8.85 7.53 -19.96
CA PHE A 884 7.45 7.97 -20.00
C PHE A 884 7.26 9.31 -19.28
N PRO A 885 6.38 10.19 -19.77
CA PRO A 885 6.16 11.52 -19.18
C PRO A 885 5.52 11.43 -17.80
N VAL A 886 6.07 12.17 -16.84
CA VAL A 886 5.56 12.28 -15.46
C VAL A 886 5.19 13.71 -15.07
N ARG A 887 5.74 14.71 -15.78
CA ARG A 887 5.46 16.11 -15.50
C ARG A 887 5.65 16.98 -16.74
N PHE A 888 4.78 17.97 -16.93
CA PHE A 888 5.06 19.12 -17.80
C PHE A 888 5.09 20.39 -16.95
N GLY A 889 6.14 21.20 -17.09
CA GLY A 889 6.17 22.55 -16.50
C GLY A 889 5.06 23.41 -17.08
N GLY A 890 4.87 23.32 -18.40
CA GLY A 890 3.67 23.77 -19.06
C GLY A 890 3.79 23.82 -20.57
N ILE A 891 2.67 24.18 -21.20
CA ILE A 891 2.42 24.20 -22.62
C ILE A 891 1.74 25.51 -22.93
N GLU A 892 2.26 26.25 -23.89
CA GLU A 892 1.65 27.49 -24.39
C GLU A 892 1.23 27.32 -25.84
N PHE A 893 0.01 27.76 -26.14
CA PHE A 893 -0.56 27.72 -27.48
C PHE A 893 -0.65 29.14 -28.06
N PHE A 894 -0.20 29.28 -29.30
CA PHE A 894 -0.13 30.55 -30.04
C PHE A 894 -1.07 30.58 -31.25
N GLY A 895 -1.84 29.51 -31.44
CA GLY A 895 -2.82 29.36 -32.52
C GLY A 895 -3.70 28.13 -32.32
N PRO A 896 -4.74 27.97 -33.15
CA PRO A 896 -5.59 26.79 -33.13
C PRO A 896 -4.80 25.52 -33.46
N GLU A 897 -5.28 24.37 -33.00
CA GLU A 897 -4.67 23.09 -33.31
C GLU A 897 -4.53 22.88 -34.84
N PRO A 898 -3.36 22.45 -35.33
CA PRO A 898 -3.14 22.23 -36.76
C PRO A 898 -4.14 21.23 -37.34
N ARG A 899 -4.61 21.52 -38.56
CA ARG A 899 -5.62 20.68 -39.22
C ARG A 899 -5.11 19.24 -39.39
N PRO A 900 -5.92 18.21 -39.15
CA PRO A 900 -5.54 16.82 -39.45
C PRO A 900 -4.90 16.67 -40.83
N GLY A 901 -3.76 15.96 -40.90
CA GLY A 901 -2.97 15.77 -42.11
C GLY A 901 -1.98 16.90 -42.44
N SER A 902 -2.03 18.05 -41.75
CA SER A 902 -0.99 19.09 -41.88
C SER A 902 0.36 18.62 -41.32
N LEU A 903 1.44 19.16 -41.89
CA LEU A 903 2.81 18.86 -41.47
C LEU A 903 3.30 19.95 -40.51
N VAL A 904 3.73 19.53 -39.33
CA VAL A 904 4.18 20.39 -38.24
C VAL A 904 5.63 20.06 -37.92
N ALA A 905 6.54 21.04 -38.03
CA ALA A 905 7.92 20.83 -37.62
C ALA A 905 8.01 20.85 -36.08
N CYS A 906 8.72 19.89 -35.50
CA CYS A 906 8.97 19.83 -34.07
C CYS A 906 10.48 19.86 -33.81
N HIS A 907 10.90 20.74 -32.91
CA HIS A 907 12.26 20.81 -32.40
C HIS A 907 12.20 20.49 -30.91
N ALA A 908 12.77 19.36 -30.50
CA ALA A 908 12.92 19.00 -29.09
C ALA A 908 14.37 19.27 -28.65
N TRP A 909 14.52 20.02 -27.57
CA TRP A 909 15.79 20.36 -26.94
C TRP A 909 15.89 19.62 -25.61
N VAL A 910 16.82 18.68 -25.51
CA VAL A 910 17.13 17.93 -24.29
C VAL A 910 18.04 18.77 -23.40
N ARG A 911 17.58 19.08 -22.19
CA ARG A 911 18.31 19.88 -21.20
C ARG A 911 19.31 19.04 -20.44
N HIS A 912 18.89 17.88 -19.98
CA HIS A 912 19.72 16.86 -19.38
C HIS A 912 19.01 15.52 -19.42
N ALA A 913 19.79 14.43 -19.39
CA ALA A 913 19.32 13.09 -19.17
C ALA A 913 20.27 12.43 -18.15
N ASP A 914 19.71 11.82 -17.11
CA ASP A 914 20.42 11.05 -16.08
C ASP A 914 19.81 9.65 -15.94
N ASP A 915 20.31 8.82 -15.04
CA ASP A 915 19.87 7.42 -14.89
C ASP A 915 18.36 7.24 -14.56
N THR A 916 17.69 8.32 -14.14
CA THR A 916 16.32 8.31 -13.62
C THR A 916 15.35 9.19 -14.40
N SER A 917 15.83 10.23 -15.06
CA SER A 917 14.98 11.22 -15.71
C SER A 917 15.61 11.84 -16.96
N LEU A 918 14.73 12.34 -17.84
CA LEU A 918 15.09 13.17 -18.98
C LEU A 918 14.23 14.44 -18.92
N GLU A 919 14.86 15.61 -19.01
CA GLU A 919 14.15 16.90 -19.13
C GLU A 919 14.37 17.52 -20.51
N ALA A 920 13.29 17.97 -21.15
CA ALA A 920 13.33 18.59 -22.46
C ALA A 920 12.34 19.75 -22.61
N TYR A 921 12.59 20.59 -23.62
CA TYR A 921 11.66 21.59 -24.14
C TYR A 921 11.33 21.27 -25.58
N LEU A 922 10.08 21.49 -26.00
CA LEU A 922 9.64 21.19 -27.37
C LEU A 922 9.01 22.44 -27.98
N GLN A 923 9.34 22.72 -29.24
CA GLN A 923 8.72 23.78 -30.03
C GLN A 923 8.10 23.16 -31.27
N PHE A 924 6.79 23.39 -31.43
CA PHE A 924 6.00 22.95 -32.57
C PHE A 924 5.68 24.12 -33.48
N VAL A 925 5.89 23.93 -34.78
CA VAL A 925 5.88 24.99 -35.77
C VAL A 925 5.01 24.58 -36.95
N ASP A 926 3.92 25.30 -37.17
CA ASP A 926 2.98 25.10 -38.28
C ASP A 926 3.23 26.16 -39.37
N GLY A 927 3.51 25.72 -40.59
CA GLY A 927 3.94 26.60 -41.67
C GLY A 927 5.21 27.37 -41.32
N ASN A 928 5.10 28.70 -41.13
CA ASN A 928 6.20 29.57 -40.70
C ASN A 928 6.17 30.01 -39.24
N GLU A 929 5.12 29.65 -38.51
CA GLU A 929 4.82 30.22 -37.21
C GLU A 929 4.89 29.19 -36.08
N VAL A 930 5.29 29.60 -34.88
CA VAL A 930 5.22 28.71 -33.71
C VAL A 930 3.76 28.51 -33.32
N TRP A 931 3.33 27.25 -33.24
CA TRP A 931 1.99 26.87 -32.77
C TRP A 931 1.97 26.62 -31.27
N ALA A 932 2.94 25.84 -30.76
CA ALA A 932 3.01 25.51 -29.36
C ALA A 932 4.45 25.42 -28.85
N VAL A 933 4.65 25.76 -27.57
CA VAL A 933 5.90 25.53 -26.85
C VAL A 933 5.60 24.75 -25.58
N VAL A 934 6.33 23.66 -25.37
CA VAL A 934 6.30 22.86 -24.15
C VAL A 934 7.59 23.08 -23.39
N TYR A 935 7.50 23.40 -22.11
CA TYR A 935 8.64 23.57 -21.22
C TYR A 935 8.52 22.65 -20.00
N GLY A 936 9.68 22.26 -19.49
CA GLY A 936 9.81 21.32 -18.38
C GLY A 936 9.12 20.00 -18.66
N TRP A 937 9.24 19.46 -19.89
CA TRP A 937 8.82 18.10 -20.18
C TRP A 937 9.77 17.15 -19.45
N VAL A 938 9.26 16.38 -18.50
CA VAL A 938 10.06 15.41 -17.75
C VAL A 938 9.54 14.02 -17.96
N ASP A 939 10.40 13.17 -18.52
CA ASP A 939 10.20 11.73 -18.57
C ASP A 939 10.93 11.05 -17.41
N ARG A 940 10.31 10.04 -16.82
CA ARG A 940 11.01 9.07 -15.98
C ARG A 940 11.62 7.99 -16.88
N ARG A 941 12.91 7.70 -16.69
CA ARG A 941 13.65 6.63 -17.38
C ARG A 941 13.59 5.33 -16.57
N PHE A 942 13.49 4.20 -17.27
CA PHE A 942 13.33 2.87 -16.68
C PHE A 942 14.54 1.98 -16.94
N ASP A 943 14.92 1.21 -15.91
CA ASP A 943 16.07 0.30 -15.91
C ASP A 943 15.78 -1.03 -16.62
N LEU A 944 15.71 -0.97 -17.95
CA LEU A 944 15.69 -2.16 -18.81
C LEU A 944 17.10 -2.38 -19.38
N PRO A 945 17.80 -3.46 -18.96
CA PRO A 945 19.10 -3.83 -19.52
C PRO A 945 19.05 -4.01 -21.04
N ALA A 946 20.10 -3.57 -21.73
CA ALA A 946 20.15 -3.55 -23.21
C ALA A 946 19.98 -4.95 -23.82
N GLU A 947 20.44 -6.01 -23.16
CA GLU A 947 20.27 -7.40 -23.61
C GLU A 947 18.80 -7.85 -23.69
N PHE A 948 17.89 -7.18 -22.97
CA PHE A 948 16.46 -7.48 -23.00
C PHE A 948 15.68 -6.61 -23.98
N ASP A 949 16.31 -5.65 -24.66
CA ASP A 949 15.62 -4.72 -25.56
C ASP A 949 14.91 -5.45 -26.72
N GLU A 950 15.55 -6.45 -27.33
CA GLU A 950 14.93 -7.24 -28.40
C GLU A 950 13.76 -8.10 -27.91
N ALA A 951 13.92 -8.77 -26.76
CA ALA A 951 12.86 -9.52 -26.10
C ALA A 951 11.69 -8.62 -25.66
N PHE A 952 11.98 -7.38 -25.31
CA PHE A 952 10.97 -6.39 -24.95
C PHE A 952 10.20 -5.86 -26.17
N ARG A 953 10.88 -5.59 -27.29
CA ARG A 953 10.26 -5.07 -28.52
C ARG A 953 9.55 -6.15 -29.34
N PHE A 954 10.16 -7.33 -29.44
CA PHE A 954 9.70 -8.46 -30.24
C PHE A 954 9.58 -9.72 -29.37
N PRO A 955 8.68 -9.70 -28.36
CA PRO A 955 8.54 -10.81 -27.43
C PRO A 955 8.06 -12.07 -28.12
N GLU A 956 7.57 -12.05 -29.36
CA GLU A 956 7.12 -13.22 -30.11
C GLU A 956 8.24 -14.06 -30.76
N GLY A 957 9.44 -13.49 -30.91
CA GLY A 957 10.59 -14.13 -31.56
C GLY A 957 11.85 -14.18 -30.70
N ASN A 958 11.79 -13.62 -29.49
CA ASN A 958 12.92 -13.51 -28.57
C ASN A 958 12.52 -13.96 -27.16
N THR A 959 13.50 -14.29 -26.34
CA THR A 959 13.32 -14.81 -24.97
C THR A 959 13.95 -13.90 -23.94
N PHE A 960 13.33 -13.84 -22.76
CA PHE A 960 13.97 -13.28 -21.56
C PHE A 960 14.81 -14.35 -20.84
N ALA A 961 14.47 -15.64 -21.02
CA ALA A 961 15.32 -16.72 -20.55
C ALA A 961 16.53 -16.93 -21.49
N GLU A 962 17.70 -17.11 -20.89
CA GLU A 962 18.96 -17.37 -21.58
C GLU A 962 19.05 -18.87 -21.96
N PRO A 963 19.25 -19.24 -23.23
CA PRO A 963 19.38 -20.63 -23.64
C PRO A 963 20.77 -21.18 -23.27
N HIS A 964 20.81 -22.44 -22.79
CA HIS A 964 22.05 -23.12 -22.43
C HIS A 964 22.31 -24.40 -23.26
N PRO A 965 23.59 -24.83 -23.37
CA PRO A 965 23.93 -26.12 -23.97
C PRO A 965 23.12 -27.26 -23.36
N GLY A 966 22.57 -28.11 -24.23
CA GLY A 966 21.64 -29.18 -23.84
C GLY A 966 20.15 -28.80 -23.94
N GLY A 967 19.80 -27.57 -24.32
CA GLY A 967 18.44 -27.20 -24.68
C GLY A 967 17.54 -26.82 -23.51
N TRP A 968 18.10 -26.62 -22.32
CA TRP A 968 17.41 -25.97 -21.20
C TRP A 968 17.64 -24.46 -21.24
N VAL A 969 16.76 -23.70 -20.60
CA VAL A 969 16.83 -22.24 -20.52
C VAL A 969 16.90 -21.77 -19.07
N MET A 970 17.44 -20.57 -18.87
CA MET A 970 17.64 -19.95 -17.57
C MET A 970 16.94 -18.59 -17.48
N ALA A 971 15.98 -18.45 -16.56
CA ALA A 971 15.36 -17.17 -16.25
C ALA A 971 15.93 -16.60 -14.95
N THR A 972 16.42 -15.36 -15.02
CA THR A 972 16.88 -14.57 -13.87
C THR A 972 16.28 -13.19 -13.93
N GLU A 973 16.00 -12.59 -12.78
CA GLU A 973 15.57 -11.20 -12.74
C GLU A 973 16.79 -10.28 -12.67
N ARG A 974 16.98 -9.46 -13.72
CA ARG A 974 18.11 -8.52 -13.84
C ARG A 974 17.70 -7.04 -13.90
N TRP A 975 16.41 -6.74 -13.79
CA TRP A 975 15.89 -5.37 -13.72
C TRP A 975 15.65 -4.96 -12.27
N SER A 976 16.04 -3.73 -11.92
CA SER A 976 15.89 -3.17 -10.57
C SER A 976 14.54 -2.45 -10.35
N ASP A 977 13.77 -2.23 -11.43
CA ASP A 977 12.50 -1.50 -11.40
C ASP A 977 11.28 -2.43 -11.46
N LEU A 978 10.34 -2.22 -10.55
CA LEU A 978 9.06 -2.93 -10.57
C LEU A 978 8.19 -2.53 -11.73
N ALA A 979 8.28 -1.27 -12.18
CA ALA A 979 7.59 -0.88 -13.39
C ALA A 979 8.10 -1.70 -14.58
N VAL A 980 9.41 -1.98 -14.64
CA VAL A 980 9.99 -2.88 -15.63
C VAL A 980 9.51 -4.31 -15.42
N ARG A 981 9.47 -4.80 -14.17
CA ARG A 981 8.86 -6.11 -13.85
C ARG A 981 7.44 -6.21 -14.38
N GLU A 982 6.59 -5.21 -14.15
CA GLU A 982 5.22 -5.17 -14.64
C GLU A 982 5.12 -5.13 -16.16
N MET A 983 6.03 -4.42 -16.84
CA MET A 983 6.11 -4.41 -18.30
C MET A 983 6.57 -5.77 -18.86
N VAL A 984 7.52 -6.45 -18.21
CA VAL A 984 7.97 -7.80 -18.58
C VAL A 984 6.84 -8.80 -18.36
N LEU A 985 6.22 -8.75 -17.20
CA LEU A 985 5.09 -9.61 -16.88
C LEU A 985 3.96 -9.41 -17.90
N GLY A 986 3.66 -8.18 -18.33
CA GLY A 986 2.62 -7.90 -19.32
C GLY A 986 2.81 -8.71 -20.62
N ARG A 987 4.06 -8.88 -21.04
CA ARG A 987 4.43 -9.68 -22.22
C ARG A 987 4.31 -11.18 -21.98
N TYR A 988 4.53 -11.62 -20.74
CA TYR A 988 4.59 -13.04 -20.38
C TYR A 988 3.28 -13.63 -19.91
N LEU A 989 2.49 -12.92 -19.12
CA LEU A 989 1.30 -13.47 -18.47
C LEU A 989 0.05 -12.99 -19.19
N GLY A 990 -0.86 -13.91 -19.49
CA GLY A 990 -2.24 -13.55 -19.81
C GLY A 990 -3.06 -13.25 -18.55
N SER A 991 -4.25 -12.71 -18.72
CA SER A 991 -5.13 -12.25 -17.63
C SER A 991 -5.36 -13.28 -16.50
N ALA A 992 -5.53 -14.55 -16.84
CA ALA A 992 -5.70 -15.63 -15.86
C ALA A 992 -4.42 -15.88 -15.02
N GLU A 993 -3.25 -15.79 -15.64
CA GLU A 993 -1.97 -15.93 -14.93
C GLU A 993 -1.64 -14.68 -14.13
N ARG A 994 -2.02 -13.49 -14.63
CA ARG A 994 -1.94 -12.22 -13.91
C ARG A 994 -2.73 -12.27 -12.60
N ALA A 995 -4.01 -12.63 -12.67
CA ALA A 995 -4.86 -12.72 -11.49
C ALA A 995 -4.30 -13.69 -10.42
N ARG A 996 -3.64 -14.77 -10.86
CA ARG A 996 -2.93 -15.68 -9.96
C ARG A 996 -1.68 -15.02 -9.36
N TYR A 997 -0.87 -14.35 -10.17
CA TYR A 997 0.31 -13.62 -9.72
C TYR A 997 -0.05 -12.60 -8.62
N ASP A 998 -1.12 -11.85 -8.82
CA ASP A 998 -1.58 -10.82 -7.87
C ASP A 998 -2.09 -11.42 -6.55
N ALA A 999 -2.65 -12.63 -6.58
CA ALA A 999 -3.10 -13.34 -5.39
C ALA A 999 -1.96 -13.92 -4.54
N LEU A 1000 -0.74 -14.06 -5.08
CA LEU A 1000 0.37 -14.68 -4.36
C LEU A 1000 0.98 -13.78 -3.28
N PRO A 1001 1.45 -14.34 -2.16
CA PRO A 1001 2.26 -13.61 -1.19
C PRO A 1001 3.52 -13.00 -1.86
N PRO A 1002 3.95 -11.78 -1.50
CA PRO A 1002 5.09 -11.11 -2.13
C PRO A 1002 6.37 -11.96 -2.21
N GLY A 1003 6.68 -12.71 -1.14
CA GLY A 1003 7.86 -13.58 -1.09
C GLY A 1003 7.85 -14.76 -2.08
N GLN A 1004 6.71 -15.08 -2.72
CA GLN A 1004 6.59 -16.16 -3.71
C GLN A 1004 6.48 -15.64 -5.15
N ARG A 1005 6.08 -14.38 -5.34
CA ARG A 1005 5.82 -13.79 -6.66
C ARG A 1005 7.02 -13.87 -7.60
N ARG A 1006 8.21 -13.57 -7.07
CA ARG A 1006 9.46 -13.58 -7.84
C ARG A 1006 9.78 -14.95 -8.44
N GLU A 1007 9.82 -15.99 -7.59
CA GLU A 1007 10.10 -17.36 -8.03
C GLU A 1007 9.01 -17.86 -8.99
N TRP A 1008 7.75 -17.59 -8.66
CA TRP A 1008 6.61 -17.96 -9.49
C TRP A 1008 6.74 -17.38 -10.89
N MET A 1009 7.02 -16.07 -11.00
CA MET A 1009 7.25 -15.39 -12.28
C MET A 1009 8.39 -16.02 -13.08
N LEU A 1010 9.57 -16.20 -12.45
CA LEU A 1010 10.74 -16.75 -13.14
C LEU A 1010 10.47 -18.16 -13.69
N ARG A 1011 9.73 -18.99 -12.96
CA ARG A 1011 9.31 -20.31 -13.45
C ARG A 1011 8.48 -20.23 -14.73
N ARG A 1012 7.54 -19.29 -14.83
CA ARG A 1012 6.68 -19.15 -16.02
C ARG A 1012 7.48 -18.61 -17.21
N ILE A 1013 8.37 -17.65 -16.97
CA ILE A 1013 9.29 -17.16 -18.00
C ILE A 1013 10.14 -18.32 -18.54
N ALA A 1014 10.78 -19.10 -17.65
CA ALA A 1014 11.61 -20.23 -18.05
C ALA A 1014 10.80 -21.30 -18.81
N VAL A 1015 9.63 -21.71 -18.31
CA VAL A 1015 8.81 -22.75 -18.97
C VAL A 1015 8.31 -22.29 -20.34
N LYS A 1016 7.77 -21.07 -20.44
CA LYS A 1016 7.26 -20.53 -21.71
C LYS A 1016 8.38 -20.40 -22.73
N ASP A 1017 9.53 -19.86 -22.33
CA ASP A 1017 10.66 -19.72 -23.24
C ASP A 1017 11.26 -21.08 -23.63
N ALA A 1018 11.34 -22.06 -22.74
CA ALA A 1018 11.76 -23.42 -23.09
C ALA A 1018 10.87 -24.03 -24.18
N VAL A 1019 9.54 -23.90 -24.04
CA VAL A 1019 8.58 -24.37 -25.05
C VAL A 1019 8.75 -23.61 -26.37
N ARG A 1020 8.91 -22.29 -26.31
CA ARG A 1020 9.06 -21.43 -27.50
C ARG A 1020 10.34 -21.73 -28.27
N THR A 1021 11.47 -21.90 -27.57
CA THR A 1021 12.73 -22.32 -28.17
C THR A 1021 12.57 -23.66 -28.89
N GLN A 1022 11.90 -24.65 -28.29
CA GLN A 1022 11.62 -25.93 -28.96
C GLN A 1022 10.73 -25.78 -30.19
N LEU A 1023 9.72 -24.91 -30.15
CA LEU A 1023 8.87 -24.63 -31.30
C LEU A 1023 9.69 -24.02 -32.45
N TRP A 1024 10.55 -23.04 -32.17
CA TRP A 1024 11.37 -22.40 -33.22
C TRP A 1024 12.44 -23.33 -33.81
N ASP A 1025 13.01 -24.23 -33.02
CA ASP A 1025 13.94 -25.26 -33.52
C ASP A 1025 13.28 -26.16 -34.58
N THR A 1026 11.95 -26.29 -34.53
CA THR A 1026 11.14 -27.02 -35.53
C THR A 1026 10.57 -26.14 -36.65
N ARG A 1027 11.07 -24.89 -36.79
CA ARG A 1027 10.61 -23.86 -37.75
C ARG A 1027 9.14 -23.43 -37.57
N HIS A 1028 8.62 -23.51 -36.36
CA HIS A 1028 7.30 -22.97 -36.05
C HIS A 1028 7.30 -21.43 -36.17
N PRO A 1029 6.19 -20.79 -36.64
CA PRO A 1029 6.08 -19.33 -36.66
C PRO A 1029 6.23 -18.70 -35.28
N ALA A 1030 6.48 -17.38 -35.26
CA ALA A 1030 6.60 -16.57 -34.04
C ALA A 1030 5.43 -16.83 -33.07
N VAL A 1031 5.75 -16.94 -31.78
CA VAL A 1031 4.81 -17.31 -30.71
C VAL A 1031 4.95 -16.33 -29.58
N PHE A 1032 3.89 -15.62 -29.26
CA PHE A 1032 3.85 -14.73 -28.10
C PHE A 1032 3.81 -15.56 -26.80
N PRO A 1033 4.51 -15.15 -25.74
CA PRO A 1033 4.51 -15.88 -24.48
C PRO A 1033 3.10 -16.06 -23.89
N ALA A 1034 2.22 -15.06 -24.01
CA ALA A 1034 0.84 -15.12 -23.52
C ALA A 1034 -0.01 -16.20 -24.22
N GLN A 1035 0.39 -16.70 -25.40
CA GLN A 1035 -0.30 -17.80 -26.08
C GLN A 1035 -0.13 -19.16 -25.39
N ILE A 1036 0.82 -19.27 -24.46
CA ILE A 1036 1.14 -20.51 -23.74
C ILE A 1036 0.76 -20.31 -22.27
N ALA A 1037 -0.21 -21.06 -21.76
CA ALA A 1037 -0.52 -21.09 -20.33
C ALA A 1037 0.27 -22.20 -19.63
N VAL A 1038 0.79 -21.89 -18.43
CA VAL A 1038 1.51 -22.86 -17.58
C VAL A 1038 0.62 -23.31 -16.43
N HIS A 1039 0.53 -24.63 -16.23
CA HIS A 1039 -0.19 -25.24 -15.11
C HIS A 1039 0.80 -26.05 -14.26
N ASP A 1040 1.11 -25.54 -13.06
CA ASP A 1040 1.97 -26.21 -12.08
C ASP A 1040 1.37 -26.08 -10.65
N PRO A 1041 1.75 -26.95 -9.70
CA PRO A 1041 1.26 -26.87 -8.31
C PRO A 1041 1.95 -25.76 -7.48
N PHE A 1042 2.94 -25.05 -8.05
CA PHE A 1042 3.71 -24.05 -7.32
C PHE A 1042 2.86 -22.81 -7.07
N GLY A 1043 2.65 -22.48 -5.79
CA GLY A 1043 1.76 -21.38 -5.38
C GLY A 1043 0.27 -21.74 -5.38
N ALA A 1044 -0.09 -23.02 -5.47
CA ALA A 1044 -1.48 -23.46 -5.27
C ALA A 1044 -1.82 -23.50 -3.78
N ASP A 1045 -3.02 -23.03 -3.42
CA ASP A 1045 -3.59 -23.17 -2.08
C ASP A 1045 -3.86 -24.66 -1.80
N GLY A 1046 -2.95 -25.31 -1.08
CA GLY A 1046 -3.30 -26.50 -0.32
C GLY A 1046 -4.23 -26.12 0.84
N PRO A 1047 -5.09 -27.03 1.32
CA PRO A 1047 -6.06 -26.77 2.39
C PRO A 1047 -5.46 -26.27 3.72
N ASP A 1048 -4.13 -26.21 3.85
CA ASP A 1048 -3.43 -25.87 5.09
C ASP A 1048 -2.81 -24.45 5.10
N GLY A 1049 -2.88 -23.66 4.02
CA GLY A 1049 -2.43 -22.26 4.00
C GLY A 1049 -0.95 -22.00 4.34
N ALA A 1050 -0.15 -23.04 4.57
CA ALA A 1050 1.29 -22.97 4.63
C ALA A 1050 1.81 -23.08 3.20
N GLY A 1051 2.41 -22.00 2.68
CA GLY A 1051 3.28 -22.10 1.51
C GLY A 1051 4.37 -23.13 1.82
N ARG A 1052 4.17 -24.37 1.39
CA ARG A 1052 5.10 -25.47 1.61
C ARG A 1052 6.40 -25.09 0.92
N ARG A 1053 7.49 -25.01 1.68
CA ARG A 1053 8.83 -24.92 1.10
C ARG A 1053 9.06 -26.11 0.19
N ALA A 1054 9.80 -25.89 -0.90
CA ALA A 1054 10.28 -26.92 -1.80
C ALA A 1054 10.82 -28.11 -1.00
N GLY A 1055 10.10 -29.24 -1.07
CA GLY A 1055 10.38 -30.42 -0.29
C GLY A 1055 9.12 -31.27 -0.15
N SER A 1056 9.08 -32.38 -0.89
CA SER A 1056 8.22 -33.56 -0.71
C SER A 1056 6.84 -33.67 -1.39
N ASP A 1057 6.31 -32.70 -2.15
CA ASP A 1057 5.00 -32.85 -2.84
C ASP A 1057 4.99 -32.44 -4.34
N ASP A 1058 6.15 -32.54 -5.02
CA ASP A 1058 6.35 -32.27 -6.47
C ASP A 1058 5.67 -33.33 -7.39
N ALA A 1059 4.70 -34.09 -6.89
CA ALA A 1059 4.15 -35.27 -7.57
C ALA A 1059 3.22 -34.97 -8.76
N ARG A 1060 2.76 -33.72 -8.93
CA ARG A 1060 1.96 -33.34 -10.12
C ARG A 1060 2.88 -32.72 -11.20
N PRO A 1061 2.90 -33.28 -12.42
CA PRO A 1061 3.75 -32.78 -13.50
C PRO A 1061 3.34 -31.37 -13.93
N VAL A 1062 4.33 -30.55 -14.29
CA VAL A 1062 4.09 -29.25 -14.94
C VAL A 1062 3.58 -29.49 -16.35
N THR A 1063 2.49 -28.82 -16.71
CA THR A 1063 1.88 -28.96 -18.05
C THR A 1063 1.68 -27.59 -18.69
N VAL A 1064 1.60 -27.57 -20.03
CA VAL A 1064 1.39 -26.36 -20.82
C VAL A 1064 0.24 -26.56 -21.80
N SER A 1065 -0.50 -25.50 -22.08
CA SER A 1065 -1.59 -25.51 -23.07
C SER A 1065 -1.62 -24.22 -23.87
N GLY A 1066 -2.03 -24.29 -25.12
CA GLY A 1066 -2.34 -23.09 -25.91
C GLY A 1066 -3.66 -22.46 -25.47
N VAL A 1067 -3.74 -21.13 -25.49
CA VAL A 1067 -4.95 -20.37 -25.13
C VAL A 1067 -5.57 -19.68 -26.34
N HIS A 1068 -6.83 -19.26 -26.22
CA HIS A 1068 -7.57 -18.53 -27.25
C HIS A 1068 -7.54 -19.18 -28.65
N GLY A 1069 -7.62 -20.51 -28.68
CA GLY A 1069 -7.62 -21.28 -29.93
C GLY A 1069 -6.25 -21.50 -30.55
N TYR A 1070 -5.15 -21.07 -29.90
CA TYR A 1070 -3.80 -21.41 -30.33
C TYR A 1070 -3.55 -22.92 -30.13
N PRO A 1071 -3.28 -23.70 -31.19
CA PRO A 1071 -3.00 -25.12 -31.05
C PRO A 1071 -1.58 -25.33 -30.51
N LEU A 1072 -1.45 -26.00 -29.37
CA LEU A 1072 -0.16 -26.36 -28.79
C LEU A 1072 -0.08 -27.88 -28.63
N ALA A 1073 0.93 -28.49 -29.24
CA ALA A 1073 1.24 -29.91 -29.05
C ALA A 1073 1.71 -30.17 -27.60
N PRO A 1074 1.48 -31.36 -27.03
CA PRO A 1074 1.91 -31.66 -25.67
C PRO A 1074 3.44 -31.67 -25.54
N PHE A 1075 3.93 -31.12 -24.43
CA PHE A 1075 5.34 -31.12 -24.03
C PHE A 1075 5.50 -31.81 -22.68
N GLU A 1076 6.61 -32.52 -22.53
CA GLU A 1076 7.16 -32.94 -21.24
C GLU A 1076 7.99 -31.77 -20.68
N ILE A 1077 7.62 -31.26 -19.51
CA ILE A 1077 8.22 -30.07 -18.91
C ILE A 1077 8.96 -30.44 -17.63
N HIS A 1078 10.24 -30.11 -17.57
CA HIS A 1078 11.06 -30.21 -16.37
C HIS A 1078 11.45 -28.80 -15.94
N VAL A 1079 11.20 -28.46 -14.68
CA VAL A 1079 11.50 -27.13 -14.14
C VAL A 1079 12.05 -27.26 -12.73
N ALA A 1080 13.09 -26.47 -12.44
CA ALA A 1080 13.63 -26.29 -11.09
C ALA A 1080 13.80 -24.80 -10.83
N SER A 1081 13.57 -24.37 -9.60
CA SER A 1081 13.66 -22.95 -9.24
C SER A 1081 14.12 -22.76 -7.81
N VAL A 1082 14.68 -21.58 -7.58
CA VAL A 1082 14.98 -20.94 -6.30
C VAL A 1082 14.55 -19.46 -6.41
N PRO A 1083 14.50 -18.67 -5.32
CA PRO A 1083 13.89 -17.35 -5.34
C PRO A 1083 14.40 -16.36 -6.41
N ASP A 1084 15.62 -16.51 -6.91
CA ASP A 1084 16.25 -15.62 -7.88
C ASP A 1084 16.65 -16.29 -9.22
N LEU A 1085 16.31 -17.57 -9.41
CA LEU A 1085 16.70 -18.36 -10.58
C LEU A 1085 15.63 -19.43 -10.88
N ALA A 1086 15.22 -19.54 -12.14
CA ALA A 1086 14.48 -20.70 -12.61
C ALA A 1086 15.14 -21.28 -13.87
N VAL A 1087 15.19 -22.60 -13.96
CA VAL A 1087 15.64 -23.32 -15.14
C VAL A 1087 14.55 -24.25 -15.63
N ALA A 1088 14.37 -24.33 -16.95
CA ALA A 1088 13.36 -25.20 -17.54
C ALA A 1088 13.87 -25.90 -18.80
N LEU A 1089 13.36 -27.09 -19.03
CA LEU A 1089 13.56 -27.89 -20.22
C LEU A 1089 12.21 -28.38 -20.71
N ALA A 1090 11.89 -28.09 -21.96
CA ALA A 1090 10.72 -28.61 -22.64
C ALA A 1090 11.15 -29.65 -23.67
N LEU A 1091 10.45 -30.77 -23.73
CA LEU A 1091 10.69 -31.83 -24.70
C LEU A 1091 9.37 -32.17 -25.40
N PRO A 1092 9.33 -32.34 -26.74
CA PRO A 1092 8.12 -32.79 -27.41
C PRO A 1092 7.66 -34.13 -26.81
N ALA A 1093 6.38 -34.23 -26.45
CA ALA A 1093 5.82 -35.47 -25.96
C ALA A 1093 5.82 -36.53 -27.07
N ALA A 1094 6.07 -37.78 -26.71
CA ALA A 1094 6.04 -38.87 -27.67
C ALA A 1094 4.61 -39.05 -28.22
N GLY A 1095 4.39 -38.73 -29.49
CA GLY A 1095 3.14 -39.08 -30.19
C GLY A 1095 2.94 -40.61 -30.25
N PRO A 1096 1.72 -41.10 -30.55
CA PRO A 1096 1.41 -42.53 -30.55
C PRO A 1096 2.30 -43.37 -31.49
N ALA A 1097 2.79 -42.80 -32.59
CA ALA A 1097 3.75 -43.45 -33.49
C ALA A 1097 5.19 -43.52 -32.93
N SER A 1098 5.56 -42.61 -32.02
CA SER A 1098 6.86 -42.62 -31.34
C SER A 1098 6.87 -43.43 -30.03
N ALA A 1099 5.71 -43.61 -29.40
CA ALA A 1099 5.53 -44.57 -28.30
C ALA A 1099 5.87 -46.01 -28.76
N ALA A 1100 5.42 -46.40 -29.96
CA ALA A 1100 5.77 -47.69 -30.58
C ALA A 1100 7.25 -47.85 -30.95
N ARG A 1101 8.00 -46.73 -31.07
CA ARG A 1101 9.45 -46.73 -31.31
C ARG A 1101 10.25 -46.70 -30.01
N ALA A 1102 9.70 -46.07 -28.96
CA ALA A 1102 10.24 -46.05 -27.59
C ALA A 1102 10.14 -47.42 -26.91
N GLU A 1103 9.18 -48.27 -27.29
CA GLU A 1103 9.10 -49.67 -26.79
C GLU A 1103 10.27 -50.56 -27.21
N ARG A 1104 11.15 -50.13 -28.14
CA ARG A 1104 12.39 -50.86 -28.50
C ARG A 1104 13.68 -50.18 -28.05
N GLY A 1105 13.58 -49.04 -27.39
CA GLY A 1105 14.71 -48.22 -26.91
C GLY A 1105 14.16 -47.01 -26.19
N GLY A 1106 13.79 -47.19 -24.92
CA GLY A 1106 13.09 -46.18 -24.12
C GLY A 1106 13.86 -44.86 -24.05
N ARG A 1107 13.13 -43.73 -24.17
CA ARG A 1107 13.69 -42.41 -23.87
C ARG A 1107 14.06 -42.38 -22.40
N ALA A 1108 15.29 -41.97 -22.09
CA ALA A 1108 15.77 -41.92 -20.73
C ALA A 1108 14.94 -40.96 -19.86
N PRO A 1109 14.66 -41.29 -18.59
CA PRO A 1109 14.02 -40.37 -17.68
C PRO A 1109 14.88 -39.13 -17.45
N VAL A 1110 14.25 -37.96 -17.53
CA VAL A 1110 14.91 -36.66 -17.41
C VAL A 1110 14.60 -36.03 -16.05
N GLY A 1111 15.64 -35.70 -15.31
CA GLY A 1111 15.55 -34.91 -14.09
C GLY A 1111 16.42 -33.68 -14.19
N LEU A 1112 15.94 -32.57 -13.61
CA LEU A 1112 16.57 -31.25 -13.62
C LEU A 1112 16.55 -30.68 -12.21
N ALA A 1113 17.69 -30.21 -11.71
CA ALA A 1113 17.82 -29.70 -10.35
C ALA A 1113 18.74 -28.47 -10.28
N ILE A 1114 18.54 -27.65 -9.26
CA ILE A 1114 19.38 -26.49 -8.91
C ILE A 1114 19.78 -26.64 -7.44
N GLU A 1115 21.06 -26.47 -7.12
CA GLU A 1115 21.55 -26.40 -5.74
C GLU A 1115 22.54 -25.23 -5.57
N PRO A 1116 22.54 -24.51 -4.42
CA PRO A 1116 23.50 -23.44 -4.17
C PRO A 1116 24.91 -23.99 -3.97
N ILE A 1117 25.91 -23.27 -4.49
CA ILE A 1117 27.32 -23.55 -4.25
C ILE A 1117 27.81 -22.60 -3.15
N PRO A 1118 28.31 -23.10 -2.00
CA PRO A 1118 28.86 -22.26 -0.95
C PRO A 1118 30.01 -21.39 -1.46
N ALA A 1119 30.09 -20.15 -0.99
CA ALA A 1119 31.24 -19.29 -1.24
C ALA A 1119 32.47 -19.87 -0.54
N ASP A 1120 33.60 -19.95 -1.24
CA ASP A 1120 34.88 -20.37 -0.64
C ASP A 1120 35.21 -19.39 0.50
N PRO A 1121 35.43 -19.85 1.74
CA PRO A 1121 35.74 -18.95 2.85
C PRO A 1121 37.09 -18.28 2.56
N ALA A 1122 37.06 -16.99 2.22
CA ALA A 1122 38.25 -16.18 2.12
C ALA A 1122 38.96 -16.14 3.48
N GLY A 1123 40.10 -16.85 3.60
CA GLY A 1123 41.12 -16.57 4.62
C GLY A 1123 41.25 -17.50 5.84
N GLY A 1124 40.84 -18.77 5.78
CA GLY A 1124 41.23 -19.77 6.80
C GLY A 1124 42.51 -20.53 6.43
N PRO A 1125 43.46 -20.79 7.35
CA PRO A 1125 44.63 -21.61 7.03
C PRO A 1125 44.17 -23.03 6.69
N ALA A 1126 44.62 -23.53 5.54
CA ALA A 1126 44.41 -24.89 5.07
C ALA A 1126 44.76 -25.90 6.18
N THR A 1127 43.74 -26.40 6.86
CA THR A 1127 43.90 -27.39 7.95
C THR A 1127 42.99 -28.58 7.69
N ARG A 1128 43.35 -29.31 6.62
CA ARG A 1128 43.48 -30.77 6.55
C ARG A 1128 43.66 -31.14 5.10
N GLU A 1129 44.88 -31.46 4.70
CA GLU A 1129 45.09 -32.29 3.53
C GLU A 1129 44.31 -33.60 3.74
N PRO A 1130 43.50 -34.04 2.75
CA PRO A 1130 42.97 -35.39 2.76
C PRO A 1130 44.12 -36.39 2.60
N PRO A 1131 43.99 -37.62 3.13
CA PRO A 1131 45.05 -38.61 3.07
C PRO A 1131 45.45 -38.89 1.62
N ALA A 1132 46.75 -38.90 1.38
CA ALA A 1132 47.37 -39.24 0.11
C ALA A 1132 47.21 -40.74 -0.17
N ASP A 1133 46.05 -41.12 -0.69
CA ASP A 1133 45.84 -42.36 -1.46
C ASP A 1133 44.43 -42.33 -2.08
N SER A 1134 44.29 -41.61 -3.20
CA SER A 1134 43.25 -41.91 -4.20
C SER A 1134 43.61 -41.23 -5.53
N ASP A 1135 43.85 -42.05 -6.55
CA ASP A 1135 44.18 -41.66 -7.92
C ASP A 1135 43.20 -40.66 -8.56
N ALA A 1136 43.77 -39.71 -9.30
CA ALA A 1136 43.24 -39.09 -10.53
C ALA A 1136 41.82 -38.46 -10.56
N ALA A 1137 41.21 -38.09 -9.44
CA ALA A 1137 39.95 -37.32 -9.40
C ALA A 1137 40.13 -35.99 -8.65
N GLY A 1138 40.27 -34.87 -9.37
CA GLY A 1138 40.33 -33.53 -8.77
C GLY A 1138 39.05 -33.16 -7.99
N PRO A 1139 39.02 -32.02 -7.26
CA PRO A 1139 37.93 -31.62 -6.33
C PRO A 1139 36.53 -31.37 -6.95
N ARG A 1140 36.35 -31.63 -8.26
CA ARG A 1140 35.14 -31.25 -9.03
C ARG A 1140 33.91 -32.17 -8.85
N PRO A 1141 34.00 -33.51 -8.77
CA PRO A 1141 32.83 -34.39 -8.63
C PRO A 1141 32.04 -34.13 -7.34
N HIS A 1142 32.73 -33.73 -6.27
CA HIS A 1142 32.11 -33.38 -5.00
C HIS A 1142 31.32 -32.08 -5.04
N ARG A 1143 31.71 -31.12 -5.91
CA ARG A 1143 31.10 -29.80 -5.98
C ARG A 1143 29.67 -29.82 -6.55
N TYR A 1144 29.39 -30.74 -7.47
CA TYR A 1144 28.07 -30.90 -8.09
C TYR A 1144 27.23 -32.03 -7.46
N ARG A 1145 27.74 -32.66 -6.39
CA ARG A 1145 27.16 -33.87 -5.79
C ARG A 1145 25.68 -33.72 -5.47
N ASN A 1146 25.28 -32.63 -4.81
CA ASN A 1146 23.89 -32.43 -4.38
C ASN A 1146 22.97 -32.21 -5.59
N ALA A 1147 23.37 -31.36 -6.53
CA ALA A 1147 22.58 -31.10 -7.73
C ALA A 1147 22.43 -32.37 -8.57
N ALA A 1148 23.52 -33.12 -8.77
CA ALA A 1148 23.52 -34.35 -9.53
C ALA A 1148 22.66 -35.45 -8.88
N ALA A 1149 22.75 -35.60 -7.56
CA ALA A 1149 21.89 -36.52 -6.79
C ALA A 1149 20.41 -36.16 -6.92
N ALA A 1150 20.08 -34.87 -6.77
CA ALA A 1150 18.70 -34.37 -6.88
C ALA A 1150 18.14 -34.55 -8.30
N ALA A 1151 18.95 -34.33 -9.34
CA ALA A 1151 18.56 -34.56 -10.72
C ALA A 1151 18.24 -36.05 -10.97
N VAL A 1152 19.06 -36.97 -10.46
CA VAL A 1152 18.80 -38.42 -10.60
C VAL A 1152 17.57 -38.85 -9.79
N ALA A 1153 17.38 -38.34 -8.57
CA ALA A 1153 16.21 -38.64 -7.76
C ALA A 1153 14.91 -38.22 -8.49
N ARG A 1154 14.90 -37.01 -9.08
CA ARG A 1154 13.79 -36.52 -9.91
C ARG A 1154 13.55 -37.40 -11.14
N ALA A 1155 14.61 -37.84 -11.83
CA ALA A 1155 14.49 -38.74 -12.97
C ALA A 1155 13.92 -40.11 -12.58
N ALA A 1156 14.31 -40.64 -11.42
CA ALA A 1156 13.84 -41.92 -10.90
C ALA A 1156 12.46 -41.86 -10.23
N GLY A 1157 11.88 -40.66 -10.04
CA GLY A 1157 10.60 -40.49 -9.36
C GLY A 1157 10.65 -40.78 -7.86
N VAL A 1158 11.82 -40.68 -7.23
CA VAL A 1158 12.05 -40.94 -5.80
C VAL A 1158 12.33 -39.65 -5.03
N ASP A 1159 12.04 -39.64 -3.73
CA ASP A 1159 12.26 -38.46 -2.88
C ASP A 1159 13.77 -38.13 -2.80
N ALA A 1160 14.12 -36.90 -3.19
CA ALA A 1160 15.47 -36.35 -3.14
C ALA A 1160 16.05 -36.22 -1.71
N SER A 1161 15.23 -36.40 -0.65
CA SER A 1161 15.69 -36.48 0.74
C SER A 1161 16.25 -37.86 1.14
N ARG A 1162 15.98 -38.90 0.34
CA ARG A 1162 16.35 -40.31 0.58
C ARG A 1162 17.36 -40.96 -0.39
N PRO A 1163 18.02 -40.28 -1.35
CA PRO A 1163 18.83 -40.98 -2.33
C PRO A 1163 20.09 -41.58 -1.68
N GLN A 1164 20.19 -42.92 -1.69
CA GLN A 1164 21.44 -43.61 -1.42
C GLN A 1164 22.33 -43.53 -2.66
N VAL A 1165 22.95 -42.36 -2.86
CA VAL A 1165 24.00 -42.20 -3.88
C VAL A 1165 25.20 -43.04 -3.45
N ILE A 1166 25.47 -44.11 -4.22
CA ILE A 1166 26.55 -45.05 -3.97
C ILE A 1166 27.88 -44.45 -4.42
N ASP A 1167 27.91 -43.82 -5.61
CA ASP A 1167 29.11 -43.25 -6.20
C ASP A 1167 28.81 -42.08 -7.16
N ILE A 1168 29.73 -41.11 -7.24
CA ILE A 1168 29.74 -40.06 -8.27
C ILE A 1168 31.14 -39.98 -8.86
N SER A 1169 31.29 -40.44 -10.10
CA SER A 1169 32.56 -40.42 -10.83
C SER A 1169 32.49 -39.46 -12.01
N ARG A 1170 33.62 -39.09 -12.60
CA ARG A 1170 33.63 -38.38 -13.89
C ARG A 1170 33.07 -39.30 -14.98
N ALA A 1171 32.26 -38.76 -15.90
CA ALA A 1171 31.74 -39.49 -17.05
C ALA A 1171 32.55 -39.16 -18.32
N GLY A 1172 33.60 -39.93 -18.60
CA GLY A 1172 34.38 -39.80 -19.83
C GLY A 1172 35.24 -38.52 -19.93
N ALA A 1173 35.51 -38.08 -21.16
CA ALA A 1173 36.42 -36.95 -21.46
C ALA A 1173 35.78 -35.57 -21.25
N ASP A 1174 34.45 -35.48 -21.22
CA ASP A 1174 33.71 -34.25 -20.95
C ASP A 1174 34.04 -33.76 -19.51
N ALA A 1175 34.32 -32.47 -19.36
CA ALA A 1175 34.72 -31.88 -18.10
C ALA A 1175 33.52 -31.65 -17.15
N ASP A 1176 32.31 -31.57 -17.72
CA ASP A 1176 31.09 -31.16 -17.03
C ASP A 1176 30.03 -32.29 -16.92
N ALA A 1177 30.40 -33.51 -17.32
CA ALA A 1177 29.59 -34.71 -17.16
C ALA A 1177 30.07 -35.58 -15.99
N VAL A 1178 29.15 -35.93 -15.10
CA VAL A 1178 29.37 -36.87 -13.97
C VAL A 1178 28.49 -38.11 -14.13
N ALA A 1179 29.00 -39.26 -13.76
CA ALA A 1179 28.23 -40.50 -13.66
C ALA A 1179 27.80 -40.70 -12.21
N VAL A 1180 26.52 -40.88 -11.97
CA VAL A 1180 25.92 -41.08 -10.64
C VAL A 1180 25.37 -42.49 -10.55
N VAL A 1181 25.80 -43.25 -9.54
CA VAL A 1181 25.32 -44.61 -9.25
C VAL A 1181 24.39 -44.54 -8.04
N MET A 1182 23.15 -45.02 -8.17
CA MET A 1182 22.13 -44.95 -7.13
C MET A 1182 21.55 -46.34 -6.82
N ALA A 1183 21.36 -46.63 -5.52
CA ALA A 1183 20.48 -47.71 -5.06
C ALA A 1183 19.04 -47.21 -5.03
N LEU A 1184 18.14 -47.88 -5.75
CA LEU A 1184 16.70 -47.64 -5.67
C LEU A 1184 16.14 -48.67 -4.68
N ASP A 1185 15.76 -48.22 -3.48
CA ASP A 1185 15.05 -49.07 -2.50
C ASP A 1185 13.57 -49.16 -2.92
N ASP A 1186 13.09 -50.36 -3.30
CA ASP A 1186 11.70 -50.85 -3.12
C ASP A 1186 11.47 -52.29 -3.70
N GLY A 1187 12.41 -53.23 -3.52
CA GLY A 1187 12.23 -54.63 -3.95
C GLY A 1187 13.47 -55.54 -3.74
N PRO A 1188 13.38 -56.88 -3.99
CA PRO A 1188 14.52 -57.80 -3.88
C PRO A 1188 15.69 -57.30 -4.75
N PRO A 1189 16.97 -57.62 -4.43
CA PRO A 1189 18.13 -56.79 -4.78
C PRO A 1189 18.21 -56.50 -6.27
N SER A 1190 17.71 -55.33 -6.69
CA SER A 1190 17.89 -54.82 -8.04
C SER A 1190 19.27 -54.19 -8.15
N ALA A 1191 20.02 -54.55 -9.19
CA ALA A 1191 21.35 -53.99 -9.44
C ALA A 1191 21.30 -52.44 -9.47
N PRO A 1192 22.33 -51.75 -8.91
CA PRO A 1192 22.34 -50.30 -8.87
C PRO A 1192 22.33 -49.72 -10.29
N SER A 1193 21.55 -48.65 -10.47
CA SER A 1193 21.37 -47.98 -11.75
C SER A 1193 22.37 -46.83 -11.89
N ARG A 1194 23.03 -46.76 -13.05
CA ARG A 1194 24.00 -45.70 -13.40
C ARG A 1194 23.37 -44.69 -14.35
N PHE A 1195 23.41 -43.42 -13.95
CA PHE A 1195 22.93 -42.28 -14.73
C PHE A 1195 24.11 -41.41 -15.15
N THR A 1196 24.09 -40.87 -16.37
CA THR A 1196 24.98 -39.77 -16.75
C THR A 1196 24.25 -38.46 -16.44
N VAL A 1197 24.97 -37.49 -15.90
CA VAL A 1197 24.43 -36.18 -15.49
C VAL A 1197 25.33 -35.09 -16.03
N SER A 1198 24.76 -34.18 -16.82
CA SER A 1198 25.41 -32.93 -17.22
C SER A 1198 25.21 -31.90 -16.11
N CYS A 1199 26.30 -31.27 -15.68
CA CYS A 1199 26.28 -30.23 -14.66
C CYS A 1199 26.78 -28.91 -15.27
N ALA A 1200 26.14 -27.81 -14.91
CA ALA A 1200 26.59 -26.47 -15.27
C ALA A 1200 26.62 -25.61 -14.02
N GLU A 1201 27.60 -24.73 -13.95
CA GLU A 1201 27.64 -23.69 -12.92
C GLU A 1201 27.07 -22.40 -13.49
N VAL A 1202 26.16 -21.78 -12.74
CA VAL A 1202 25.58 -20.48 -13.10
C VAL A 1202 25.74 -19.49 -11.96
N GLU A 1203 25.97 -18.23 -12.29
CA GLU A 1203 25.99 -17.12 -11.35
C GLU A 1203 24.75 -16.25 -11.58
N THR A 1204 24.02 -15.94 -10.51
CA THR A 1204 23.00 -14.90 -10.51
C THR A 1204 23.50 -13.66 -9.78
N ARG A 1205 23.09 -12.49 -10.25
CA ARG A 1205 23.34 -11.21 -9.58
C ARG A 1205 22.04 -10.43 -9.44
N PRO A 1206 21.21 -10.77 -8.43
CA PRO A 1206 19.99 -10.03 -8.19
C PRO A 1206 20.32 -8.54 -7.94
N PRO A 1207 19.52 -7.60 -8.47
CA PRO A 1207 19.72 -6.17 -8.21
C PRO A 1207 19.80 -5.88 -6.71
N GLY A 1208 20.84 -5.16 -6.28
CA GLY A 1208 21.06 -4.82 -4.88
C GLY A 1208 21.53 -5.97 -3.97
N GLN A 1209 21.87 -7.14 -4.51
CA GLN A 1209 22.35 -8.29 -3.73
C GLN A 1209 23.72 -8.80 -4.26
N PRO A 1210 24.53 -9.46 -3.40
CA PRO A 1210 25.76 -10.09 -3.86
C PRO A 1210 25.47 -11.22 -4.85
N ALA A 1211 26.44 -11.48 -5.72
CA ALA A 1211 26.37 -12.59 -6.66
C ALA A 1211 26.24 -13.94 -5.91
N ARG A 1212 25.39 -14.83 -6.44
CA ARG A 1212 25.15 -16.18 -5.91
C ARG A 1212 25.49 -17.19 -6.98
N ARG A 1213 26.12 -18.30 -6.58
CA ARG A 1213 26.52 -19.37 -7.50
C ARG A 1213 25.63 -20.58 -7.26
N TYR A 1214 25.17 -21.20 -8.35
CA TYR A 1214 24.34 -22.39 -8.34
C TYR A 1214 24.93 -23.47 -9.25
N ALA A 1215 24.77 -24.71 -8.84
CA ALA A 1215 24.98 -25.89 -9.65
C ALA A 1215 23.63 -26.31 -10.25
N VAL A 1216 23.55 -26.33 -11.58
CA VAL A 1216 22.42 -26.88 -12.33
C VAL A 1216 22.81 -28.26 -12.81
N ALA A 1217 21.99 -29.27 -12.57
CA ALA A 1217 22.28 -30.64 -12.99
C ALA A 1217 21.10 -31.25 -13.73
N ARG A 1218 21.41 -32.02 -14.78
CA ARG A 1218 20.43 -32.66 -15.65
C ARG A 1218 20.87 -34.07 -16.02
N THR A 1219 19.99 -35.05 -15.91
CA THR A 1219 20.28 -36.41 -16.42
C THR A 1219 20.36 -36.43 -17.95
N THR A 1220 21.32 -37.17 -18.48
CA THR A 1220 21.56 -37.39 -19.91
C THR A 1220 21.75 -38.89 -20.19
N GLY A 1221 21.12 -39.41 -21.25
CA GLY A 1221 21.27 -40.83 -21.66
C GLY A 1221 20.49 -41.86 -20.82
N VAL A 1222 20.36 -43.09 -21.34
CA VAL A 1222 19.55 -44.18 -20.75
C VAL A 1222 20.26 -44.78 -19.52
N PRO A 1223 19.55 -45.02 -18.40
CA PRO A 1223 20.13 -45.67 -17.21
C PRO A 1223 20.69 -47.05 -17.57
N ARG A 1224 21.92 -47.36 -17.15
CA ARG A 1224 22.53 -48.69 -17.34
C ARG A 1224 22.57 -49.44 -16.01
N THR A 1225 22.20 -50.71 -16.01
CA THR A 1225 22.39 -51.60 -14.84
C THR A 1225 23.84 -52.05 -14.77
N HIS A 1226 24.38 -52.23 -13.57
CA HIS A 1226 25.81 -52.57 -13.36
C HIS A 1226 26.28 -53.83 -14.14
N ASP A 1227 25.37 -54.73 -14.49
CA ASP A 1227 25.62 -55.98 -15.24
C ASP A 1227 25.95 -55.77 -16.73
N ASP A 1228 25.66 -54.60 -17.31
CA ASP A 1228 25.99 -54.28 -18.71
C ASP A 1228 27.49 -53.99 -18.93
N SER A 1229 28.31 -54.08 -17.88
CA SER A 1229 29.77 -53.89 -17.96
C SER A 1229 30.56 -55.17 -18.29
N HIS A 1230 29.90 -56.31 -18.50
CA HIS A 1230 30.54 -57.58 -18.86
C HIS A 1230 30.54 -57.95 -20.35
N LEU A 1231 30.01 -57.10 -21.23
CA LEU A 1231 30.08 -57.29 -22.69
C LEU A 1231 30.98 -56.26 -23.34
N GLU A 1232 32.30 -56.43 -23.19
CA GLU A 1232 33.31 -56.14 -24.23
C GLU A 1232 34.72 -56.39 -23.68
N PHE A 1233 35.11 -57.65 -23.54
CA PHE A 1233 36.52 -58.06 -23.65
C PHE A 1233 36.60 -59.53 -24.05
N ARG A 1234 36.65 -59.79 -25.37
CA ARG A 1234 37.28 -60.93 -26.09
C ARG A 1234 36.94 -60.78 -27.58
N GLY A 1235 37.88 -60.64 -28.52
CA GLY A 1235 39.32 -60.81 -28.40
C GLY A 1235 40.12 -60.28 -29.58
N VAL A 1236 41.43 -60.24 -29.34
CA VAL A 1236 42.48 -60.16 -30.34
C VAL A 1236 42.76 -61.60 -30.83
N GLY A 1237 42.82 -61.81 -32.14
CA GLY A 1237 43.47 -62.99 -32.73
C GLY A 1237 42.84 -63.55 -34.01
N ALA A 1238 43.20 -62.94 -35.15
CA ALA A 1238 43.43 -63.50 -36.51
C ALA A 1238 42.99 -62.51 -37.59
#